data_AF-A0EDQ2-F1
#
_entry.id   AF-A0EDQ2-F1
#
_cell.length_a   1.000
_cell.length_b   1.000
_cell.length_c   1.000
_cell.angle_alpha   90.00
_cell.angle_beta   90.00
_cell.angle_gamma   90.00
#
_symmetry.space_group_name_H-M   'P 1'
#
loop_
_entity.id
_entity.type
_entity.pdbx_description
1 polymer ?
#
loop_
_entity_poly.entity_id
_entity_poly.type
_entity_poly.pdbx_seq_one_letter_code
_entity_poly.pdbx_strand_id
1 'polypeptide(L)'
;MNKLLWRQFSKQVIRSKQLLVQRNNQQEIQDYFRQLKIQSAKQRKDFEDIALQLLSKEQDKCKAYFYFLEISNDVTLKTLLQEIFTKAFLELNDFGNKQLALQKWQLIPLDFIEKYMEGFDIKPADIQDAQVKILTLLQNKKPLQAMKLIMIFKDQLNMSIFIDKFIQLDAVQDFSKVCITCPNLLKDFLIKLTQSDKRHHQKFATELIRKYNLKKEDYPQLIKIQNRQAVDRTYFPKLDEPYERVEERLQGYPYMLCHVIDKLLENNKVNEAYSVAVRQGLNDQFNLNGVLVENPLLKFDGFGITEQICYQEDPSGFIQFSDFNIHEDQIQFIDSVEKLLLIKDLILNAQITGFDTEFCHYFDEFAIGGVAIMQISTENNVYIIDIFNLREKLELLQFLNNYFASNKIKIGHSVWNDFTVMAQNMNLDQTVEPKNIVDLTFLYNEVFPENKNNVSLANQVYQLFGKKLSKKECFSNWQRRPLRKCQLHYGAMDAYICIALYLKLNQLKQLDIVQLPQLQQQHQTQQKSKKIQQIQKGEHLRYDLQFQKIIDDKQKMKFLVDAMLKKLATFLRNLGIDAEYNEKNDHQTIEQQAIAEQRVIITRDKKLYEKPQLKAPCFLLSDNLNTEQQFEEILKELQFQIYENKILSRCVKCNFDHVIQISPKTAQQYLDFKNNDSFGQIQVFWQCEKCLQVYWEGNQFKNSIQRFTKVAKNQDDDKQ
;
A
#
# COMPACT_ATOMS: atom_id res chain seq x y z
N MET A 1 43.88 17.67 15.99
CA MET A 1 43.85 16.57 16.99
C MET A 1 44.50 15.25 16.53
N ASN A 2 45.30 15.18 15.44
CA ASN A 2 45.72 13.87 14.88
C ASN A 2 47.24 13.68 14.60
N LYS A 3 48.14 14.46 15.24
CA LYS A 3 49.60 14.22 15.19
C LYS A 3 50.18 13.75 16.54
N LEU A 4 49.57 14.16 17.66
CA LEU A 4 49.97 13.72 19.00
C LEU A 4 49.53 12.27 19.27
N LEU A 5 48.29 11.94 18.91
CA LEU A 5 47.75 10.58 18.94
C LEU A 5 48.53 9.62 18.04
N TRP A 6 48.97 10.05 16.85
CA TRP A 6 49.80 9.24 15.95
C TRP A 6 51.22 9.01 16.49
N ARG A 7 51.81 10.00 17.19
CA ARG A 7 53.10 9.85 17.89
C ARG A 7 53.00 9.00 19.16
N GLN A 8 51.86 9.03 19.84
CA GLN A 8 51.59 8.13 20.98
C GLN A 8 51.33 6.71 20.50
N PHE A 9 50.54 6.53 19.44
CA PHE A 9 50.26 5.25 18.83
C PHE A 9 51.51 4.60 18.23
N SER A 10 52.32 5.34 17.44
CA SER A 10 53.56 4.78 16.91
C SER A 10 54.55 4.45 18.03
N LYS A 11 54.66 5.26 19.10
CA LYS A 11 55.52 4.93 20.25
C LYS A 11 54.99 3.78 21.12
N GLN A 12 53.67 3.66 21.31
CA GLN A 12 53.07 2.56 22.06
C GLN A 12 53.07 1.27 21.24
N VAL A 13 52.71 1.28 19.95
CA VAL A 13 52.75 0.11 19.06
C VAL A 13 54.17 -0.36 18.75
N ILE A 14 55.13 0.56 18.65
CA ILE A 14 56.56 0.20 18.56
C ILE A 14 57.06 -0.37 19.90
N ARG A 15 56.54 0.08 21.06
CA ARG A 15 56.73 -0.60 22.35
C ARG A 15 55.96 -1.94 22.43
N SER A 16 54.80 -2.05 21.79
CA SER A 16 54.03 -3.29 21.64
C SER A 16 54.78 -4.32 20.81
N LYS A 17 55.70 -3.91 19.94
CA LYS A 17 56.64 -4.81 19.24
C LYS A 17 57.51 -5.62 20.20
N GLN A 18 57.79 -5.09 21.40
CA GLN A 18 58.51 -5.79 22.48
C GLN A 18 57.57 -6.48 23.48
N LEU A 19 56.33 -6.00 23.64
CA LEU A 19 55.34 -6.55 24.58
C LEU A 19 54.42 -7.63 23.99
N LEU A 20 54.18 -7.68 22.67
CA LEU A 20 53.36 -8.72 22.02
C LEU A 20 54.05 -10.10 22.04
N VAL A 21 55.38 -10.11 22.23
CA VAL A 21 56.19 -11.32 22.42
C VAL A 21 56.14 -11.82 23.88
N GLN A 22 55.67 -11.01 24.83
CA GLN A 22 55.53 -11.40 26.23
C GLN A 22 54.05 -11.28 26.67
N ARG A 23 53.39 -12.43 26.81
CA ARG A 23 52.04 -12.59 27.36
C ARG A 23 51.83 -11.64 28.57
N ASN A 24 51.12 -10.51 28.41
CA ASN A 24 50.33 -9.85 29.47
C ASN A 24 49.73 -8.46 29.16
N ASN A 25 49.72 -7.94 27.93
CA ASN A 25 49.26 -6.55 27.70
C ASN A 25 48.01 -6.36 26.83
N GLN A 26 47.05 -7.29 26.92
CA GLN A 26 45.72 -7.13 26.29
C GLN A 26 44.95 -5.91 26.83
N GLN A 27 45.14 -5.57 28.11
CA GLN A 27 44.40 -4.49 28.78
C GLN A 27 44.79 -3.10 28.26
N GLU A 28 46.07 -2.81 28.06
CA GLU A 28 46.52 -1.50 27.52
C GLU A 28 46.03 -1.25 26.08
N ILE A 29 46.00 -2.30 25.25
CA ILE A 29 45.45 -2.21 23.89
C ILE A 29 43.95 -1.87 23.95
N GLN A 30 43.20 -2.56 24.82
CA GLN A 30 41.77 -2.32 25.02
C GLN A 30 41.48 -0.90 25.54
N ASP A 31 42.23 -0.42 26.54
CA ASP A 31 42.00 0.90 27.14
C ASP A 31 42.34 2.04 26.18
N TYR A 32 43.35 1.87 25.33
CA TYR A 32 43.68 2.83 24.29
C TYR A 32 42.58 2.92 23.23
N PHE A 33 42.09 1.78 22.74
CA PHE A 33 41.01 1.75 21.76
C PHE A 33 39.67 2.26 22.32
N ARG A 34 39.36 2.04 23.61
CA ARG A 34 38.18 2.62 24.27
C ARG A 34 38.18 4.16 24.29
N GLN A 35 39.35 4.77 24.37
CA GLN A 35 39.49 6.24 24.38
C GLN A 35 39.33 6.87 22.99
N LEU A 36 39.38 6.07 21.92
CA LEU A 36 39.33 6.52 20.54
C LEU A 36 37.91 6.58 20.00
N LYS A 37 37.33 7.78 19.95
CA LYS A 37 36.14 8.04 19.13
C LYS A 37 36.56 8.11 17.67
N ILE A 38 36.52 6.99 16.93
CA ILE A 38 36.69 7.01 15.47
C ILE A 38 35.45 7.69 14.87
N GLN A 39 35.59 8.95 14.48
CA GLN A 39 34.48 9.78 14.00
C GLN A 39 34.65 10.21 12.54
N SER A 40 35.81 9.95 11.92
CA SER A 40 36.10 10.37 10.54
C SER A 40 36.66 9.23 9.67
N ALA A 41 36.33 9.26 8.38
CA ALA A 41 36.87 8.33 7.37
C ALA A 41 38.40 8.34 7.32
N LYS A 42 39.02 9.51 7.59
CA LYS A 42 40.47 9.66 7.68
C LYS A 42 41.08 8.85 8.82
N GLN A 43 40.50 8.93 10.02
CA GLN A 43 40.97 8.13 11.16
C GLN A 43 40.83 6.64 10.88
N ARG A 44 39.71 6.21 10.27
CA ARG A 44 39.51 4.81 9.89
C ARG A 44 40.61 4.31 8.94
N LYS A 45 40.95 5.12 7.92
CA LYS A 45 42.05 4.82 6.99
C LYS A 45 43.42 4.74 7.69
N ASP A 46 43.70 5.66 8.61
CA ASP A 46 44.94 5.63 9.40
C ASP A 46 45.07 4.29 10.17
N PHE A 47 43.97 3.77 10.73
CA PHE A 47 43.95 2.47 11.42
C PHE A 47 44.09 1.27 10.47
N GLU A 48 43.53 1.34 9.27
CA GLU A 48 43.72 0.32 8.24
C GLU A 48 45.20 0.23 7.82
N ASP A 49 45.85 1.37 7.58
CA ASP A 49 47.29 1.45 7.26
C ASP A 49 48.16 0.88 8.40
N ILE A 50 47.77 1.14 9.65
CA ILE A 50 48.40 0.57 10.84
C ILE A 50 48.24 -0.95 10.87
N ALA A 51 47.03 -1.46 10.65
CA ALA A 51 46.75 -2.90 10.70
C ALA A 51 47.55 -3.64 9.61
N LEU A 52 47.66 -3.06 8.42
CA LEU A 52 48.54 -3.54 7.34
C LEU A 52 50.01 -3.59 7.78
N GLN A 53 50.50 -2.51 8.39
CA GLN A 53 51.90 -2.46 8.88
C GLN A 53 52.18 -3.45 10.01
N LEU A 54 51.17 -3.75 10.85
CA LEU A 54 51.29 -4.75 11.91
C LEU A 54 51.35 -6.15 11.31
N LEU A 55 50.36 -6.51 10.49
CA LEU A 55 50.26 -7.83 9.88
C LEU A 55 51.44 -8.12 8.93
N SER A 56 51.92 -7.15 8.15
CA SER A 56 53.05 -7.33 7.23
C SER A 56 54.38 -7.67 7.92
N LYS A 57 54.55 -7.30 9.20
CA LYS A 57 55.78 -7.54 9.98
C LYS A 57 55.80 -8.92 10.65
N GLU A 58 54.68 -9.64 10.64
CA GLU A 58 54.56 -10.94 11.27
C GLU A 58 55.00 -12.07 10.33
N GLN A 59 55.69 -13.07 10.89
CA GLN A 59 56.11 -14.25 10.14
C GLN A 59 54.91 -15.14 9.79
N ASP A 60 53.99 -15.32 10.73
CA ASP A 60 52.72 -16.05 10.52
C ASP A 60 51.56 -15.06 10.58
N LYS A 61 51.31 -14.42 9.43
CA LYS A 61 50.28 -13.37 9.30
C LYS A 61 48.88 -13.89 9.61
N CYS A 62 48.61 -15.16 9.32
CA CYS A 62 47.34 -15.83 9.59
C CYS A 62 47.09 -15.98 11.10
N LYS A 63 48.08 -16.47 11.87
CA LYS A 63 47.97 -16.53 13.34
C LYS A 63 47.85 -15.15 13.95
N ALA A 64 48.65 -14.19 13.49
CA ALA A 64 48.60 -12.81 13.97
C ALA A 64 47.22 -12.18 13.73
N TYR A 65 46.65 -12.38 12.54
CA TYR A 65 45.31 -11.92 12.19
C TYR A 65 44.25 -12.41 13.18
N PHE A 66 44.16 -13.72 13.42
CA PHE A 66 43.16 -14.26 14.36
C PHE A 66 43.40 -13.81 15.80
N TYR A 67 44.65 -13.67 16.23
CA TYR A 67 44.97 -13.09 17.54
C TYR A 67 44.39 -11.67 17.69
N PHE A 68 44.52 -10.83 16.66
CA PHE A 68 43.96 -9.48 16.69
C PHE A 68 42.43 -9.45 16.67
N LEU A 69 41.75 -10.40 16.01
CA LEU A 69 40.27 -10.50 16.05
C LEU A 69 39.72 -10.83 17.45
N GLU A 70 40.53 -11.44 18.30
CA GLU A 70 40.15 -11.93 19.63
C GLU A 70 40.59 -11.00 20.77
N ILE A 71 41.32 -9.92 20.47
CA ILE A 71 42.03 -9.12 21.47
C ILE A 71 41.11 -8.28 22.38
N SER A 72 39.84 -8.10 22.02
CA SER A 72 38.88 -7.24 22.73
C SER A 72 37.67 -8.01 23.22
N ASN A 73 37.35 -7.83 24.51
CA ASN A 73 36.09 -8.27 25.12
C ASN A 73 34.97 -7.21 25.02
N ASP A 74 35.30 -5.97 24.63
CA ASP A 74 34.32 -4.93 24.33
C ASP A 74 33.70 -5.18 22.95
N VAL A 75 32.38 -5.31 22.88
CA VAL A 75 31.63 -5.70 21.67
C VAL A 75 31.76 -4.67 20.54
N THR A 76 31.73 -3.38 20.88
CA THR A 76 31.78 -2.30 19.89
C THR A 76 33.16 -2.24 19.28
N LEU A 77 34.17 -2.27 20.14
CA LEU A 77 35.55 -2.27 19.72
C LEU A 77 35.91 -3.55 18.94
N LYS A 78 35.43 -4.71 19.40
CA LYS A 78 35.66 -5.99 18.73
C LYS A 78 35.16 -5.96 17.29
N THR A 79 33.96 -5.45 17.05
CA THR A 79 33.38 -5.36 15.70
C THR A 79 34.24 -4.49 14.77
N LEU A 80 34.64 -3.31 15.26
CA LEU A 80 35.49 -2.38 14.53
C LEU A 80 36.87 -2.96 14.20
N LEU A 81 37.51 -3.61 15.17
CA LEU A 81 38.80 -4.27 14.97
C LEU A 81 38.67 -5.42 13.97
N GLN A 82 37.60 -6.20 14.05
CA GLN A 82 37.34 -7.26 13.09
C GLN A 82 37.25 -6.71 11.67
N GLU A 83 36.52 -5.62 11.43
CA GLU A 83 36.45 -5.00 10.09
C GLU A 83 37.82 -4.52 9.59
N ILE A 84 38.56 -3.76 10.41
CA ILE A 84 39.84 -3.14 10.03
C ILE A 84 40.90 -4.22 9.74
N PHE A 85 41.06 -5.18 10.65
CA PHE A 85 42.07 -6.23 10.49
C PHE A 85 41.69 -7.21 9.39
N THR A 86 40.40 -7.49 9.16
CA THR A 86 39.98 -8.36 8.04
C THR A 86 40.33 -7.70 6.71
N LYS A 87 40.02 -6.42 6.56
CA LYS A 87 40.35 -5.67 5.34
C LYS A 87 41.86 -5.65 5.08
N ALA A 88 42.64 -5.28 6.09
CA ALA A 88 44.10 -5.27 5.99
C ALA A 88 44.68 -6.66 5.66
N PHE A 89 44.15 -7.71 6.30
CA PHE A 89 44.61 -9.08 6.04
C PHE A 89 44.31 -9.53 4.61
N LEU A 90 43.11 -9.24 4.08
CA LEU A 90 42.75 -9.56 2.70
C LEU A 90 43.59 -8.79 1.68
N GLU A 91 43.99 -7.55 1.97
CA GLU A 91 44.83 -6.73 1.09
C GLU A 91 46.28 -7.24 0.99
N LEU A 92 46.78 -7.94 2.02
CA LEU A 92 48.12 -8.52 1.98
C LEU A 92 48.23 -9.73 1.04
N ASN A 93 47.09 -10.36 0.71
CA ASN A 93 47.00 -11.52 -0.18
C ASN A 93 47.97 -12.67 0.19
N ASP A 94 48.25 -12.83 1.48
CA ASP A 94 49.17 -13.82 2.05
C ASP A 94 48.41 -14.74 3.02
N PHE A 95 47.78 -15.75 2.43
CA PHE A 95 46.88 -16.67 3.11
C PHE A 95 47.65 -17.89 3.61
N GLY A 96 47.66 -18.07 4.93
CA GLY A 96 48.42 -19.12 5.61
C GLY A 96 47.59 -20.38 5.90
N ASN A 97 47.39 -20.68 7.19
CA ASN A 97 46.83 -21.94 7.67
C ASN A 97 45.31 -22.07 7.42
N LYS A 98 44.94 -22.81 6.37
CA LYS A 98 43.54 -23.14 6.02
C LYS A 98 42.75 -23.83 7.15
N GLN A 99 43.39 -24.73 7.92
CA GLN A 99 42.72 -25.43 9.02
C GLN A 99 42.36 -24.49 10.17
N LEU A 100 43.28 -23.58 10.52
CA LEU A 100 43.01 -22.52 11.50
C LEU A 100 41.93 -21.56 11.01
N ALA A 101 41.96 -21.23 9.72
CA ALA A 101 40.94 -20.42 9.07
C ALA A 101 39.54 -21.06 9.20
N LEU A 102 39.40 -22.35 8.84
CA LEU A 102 38.17 -23.11 9.01
C LEU A 102 37.67 -23.14 10.47
N GLN A 103 38.55 -23.22 11.46
CA GLN A 103 38.14 -23.22 12.87
C GLN A 103 37.65 -21.85 13.37
N LYS A 104 38.07 -20.76 12.71
CA LYS A 104 37.87 -19.38 13.18
C LYS A 104 36.96 -18.54 12.26
N TRP A 105 36.37 -19.14 11.22
CA TRP A 105 35.53 -18.46 10.22
C TRP A 105 34.38 -17.63 10.84
N GLN A 106 33.84 -18.05 11.99
CA GLN A 106 32.73 -17.36 12.67
C GLN A 106 33.09 -15.96 13.20
N LEU A 107 34.39 -15.64 13.28
CA LEU A 107 34.91 -14.33 13.70
C LEU A 107 34.97 -13.32 12.56
N ILE A 108 34.82 -13.79 11.32
CA ILE A 108 34.97 -12.96 10.13
C ILE A 108 33.70 -12.10 9.94
N PRO A 109 33.84 -10.76 9.75
CA PRO A 109 32.70 -9.93 9.42
C PRO A 109 32.08 -10.37 8.09
N LEU A 110 30.74 -10.39 8.04
CA LEU A 110 29.99 -10.99 6.94
C LEU A 110 30.32 -10.38 5.57
N ASP A 111 30.64 -9.08 5.51
CA ASP A 111 30.98 -8.38 4.26
C ASP A 111 32.30 -8.84 3.63
N PHE A 112 33.10 -9.62 4.36
CA PHE A 112 34.39 -10.13 3.92
C PHE A 112 34.42 -11.65 3.75
N ILE A 113 33.34 -12.37 4.09
CA ILE A 113 33.34 -13.84 4.11
C ILE A 113 33.68 -14.45 2.75
N GLU A 114 33.11 -13.94 1.65
CA GLU A 114 33.37 -14.50 0.32
C GLU A 114 34.84 -14.35 -0.10
N LYS A 115 35.41 -13.15 0.06
CA LYS A 115 36.85 -12.89 -0.21
C LYS A 115 37.76 -13.69 0.70
N TYR A 116 37.36 -13.87 1.95
CA TYR A 116 38.07 -14.70 2.91
C TYR A 116 38.08 -16.17 2.49
N MET A 117 36.92 -16.69 2.06
CA MET A 117 36.81 -18.06 1.56
C MET A 117 37.65 -18.26 0.29
N GLU A 118 37.60 -17.31 -0.64
CA GLU A 118 38.42 -17.31 -1.86
C GLU A 118 39.92 -17.33 -1.53
N GLY A 119 40.38 -16.43 -0.64
CA GLY A 119 41.80 -16.34 -0.27
C GLY A 119 42.37 -17.61 0.36
N PHE A 120 41.60 -18.30 1.19
CA PHE A 120 42.02 -19.56 1.82
C PHE A 120 41.63 -20.82 1.02
N ASP A 121 41.08 -20.67 -0.19
CA ASP A 121 40.52 -21.78 -0.99
C ASP A 121 39.49 -22.62 -0.20
N ILE A 122 38.73 -21.99 0.69
CA ILE A 122 37.70 -22.64 1.49
C ILE A 122 36.42 -22.76 0.64
N LYS A 123 35.95 -23.99 0.45
CA LYS A 123 34.66 -24.25 -0.18
C LYS A 123 33.56 -24.22 0.87
N PRO A 124 32.31 -23.88 0.53
CA PRO A 124 31.20 -23.96 1.47
C PRO A 124 31.13 -25.30 2.20
N ALA A 125 31.42 -26.41 1.50
CA ALA A 125 31.35 -27.78 2.02
C ALA A 125 32.35 -28.09 3.14
N ASP A 126 33.38 -27.26 3.29
CA ASP A 126 34.37 -27.40 4.34
C ASP A 126 33.84 -26.89 5.71
N ILE A 127 32.73 -26.13 5.73
CA ILE A 127 32.16 -25.50 6.93
C ILE A 127 30.90 -26.26 7.38
N GLN A 128 30.94 -26.88 8.56
CA GLN A 128 29.85 -27.75 9.05
C GLN A 128 28.84 -27.06 10.01
N ASP A 129 29.20 -25.91 10.58
CA ASP A 129 28.44 -25.23 11.64
C ASP A 129 27.73 -23.95 11.17
N ALA A 130 27.68 -23.71 9.85
CA ALA A 130 27.01 -22.55 9.24
C ALA A 130 25.54 -22.42 9.68
N GLN A 131 24.83 -23.54 9.79
CA GLN A 131 23.44 -23.59 10.24
C GLN A 131 23.26 -23.02 11.66
N VAL A 132 24.15 -23.38 12.59
CA VAL A 132 24.11 -22.90 13.98
C VAL A 132 24.33 -21.39 14.03
N LYS A 133 25.27 -20.88 13.22
CA LYS A 133 25.54 -19.44 13.11
C LYS A 133 24.32 -18.69 12.58
N ILE A 134 23.66 -19.21 11.54
CA ILE A 134 22.44 -18.62 10.96
C ILE A 134 21.32 -18.57 12.00
N LEU A 135 21.07 -19.66 12.73
CA LEU A 135 20.06 -19.69 13.79
C LEU A 135 20.37 -18.68 14.90
N THR A 136 21.65 -18.55 15.28
CA THR A 136 22.09 -17.57 16.28
C THR A 136 21.84 -16.13 15.80
N LEU A 137 22.08 -15.83 14.52
CA LEU A 137 21.78 -14.50 13.95
C LEU A 137 20.29 -14.19 13.96
N LEU A 138 19.45 -15.18 13.63
CA LEU A 138 17.99 -15.05 13.66
C LEU A 138 17.48 -14.85 15.10
N GLN A 139 17.98 -15.61 16.07
CA GLN A 139 17.68 -15.39 17.50
C GLN A 139 18.03 -13.98 17.96
N ASN A 140 19.14 -13.43 17.46
CA ASN A 140 19.57 -12.05 17.73
C ASN A 140 18.88 -11.00 16.84
N LYS A 141 17.79 -11.35 16.15
CA LYS A 141 17.00 -10.46 15.27
C LYS A 141 17.82 -9.81 14.14
N LYS A 142 18.75 -10.56 13.54
CA LYS A 142 19.59 -10.11 12.40
C LYS A 142 19.28 -10.87 11.10
N PRO A 143 18.07 -10.75 10.53
CA PRO A 143 17.65 -11.54 9.37
C PRO A 143 18.48 -11.25 8.10
N LEU A 144 18.86 -9.99 7.83
CA LEU A 144 19.68 -9.66 6.65
C LEU A 144 21.07 -10.31 6.71
N GLN A 145 21.65 -10.40 7.91
CA GLN A 145 22.93 -11.07 8.13
C GLN A 145 22.81 -12.58 7.96
N ALA A 146 21.73 -13.17 8.47
CA ALA A 146 21.41 -14.58 8.25
C ALA A 146 21.23 -14.88 6.75
N MET A 147 20.55 -14.00 6.01
CA MET A 147 20.33 -14.16 4.56
C MET A 147 21.62 -14.21 3.76
N LYS A 148 22.62 -13.38 4.09
CA LYS A 148 23.94 -13.43 3.45
C LYS A 148 24.57 -14.83 3.57
N LEU A 149 24.57 -15.39 4.78
CA LEU A 149 25.09 -16.75 5.00
C LEU A 149 24.24 -17.81 4.30
N ILE A 150 22.91 -17.69 4.36
CA ILE A 150 21.99 -18.61 3.66
C ILE A 150 22.31 -18.68 2.16
N MET A 151 22.58 -17.54 1.52
CA MET A 151 22.93 -17.51 0.09
C MET A 151 24.26 -18.22 -0.22
N ILE A 152 25.25 -18.08 0.65
CA ILE A 152 26.58 -18.71 0.50
C ILE A 152 26.49 -20.23 0.71
N PHE A 153 25.79 -20.67 1.75
CA PHE A 153 25.77 -22.07 2.19
C PHE A 153 24.53 -22.86 1.71
N LYS A 154 23.75 -22.31 0.77
CA LYS A 154 22.42 -22.81 0.42
C LYS A 154 22.34 -24.31 0.13
N ASP A 155 23.36 -24.88 -0.52
CA ASP A 155 23.36 -26.27 -0.99
C ASP A 155 23.57 -27.29 0.15
N GLN A 156 23.92 -26.83 1.35
CA GLN A 156 24.17 -27.67 2.54
C GLN A 156 23.17 -27.46 3.66
N LEU A 157 22.30 -26.46 3.53
CA LEU A 157 21.37 -26.08 4.57
C LEU A 157 20.03 -26.78 4.40
N ASN A 158 19.48 -27.28 5.50
CA ASN A 158 18.06 -27.61 5.54
C ASN A 158 17.24 -26.31 5.69
N MET A 159 16.86 -25.70 4.57
CA MET A 159 16.18 -24.40 4.55
C MET A 159 14.83 -24.37 5.29
N SER A 160 14.15 -25.52 5.40
CA SER A 160 12.82 -25.61 6.03
C SER A 160 12.81 -25.13 7.48
N ILE A 161 13.92 -25.35 8.22
CA ILE A 161 14.03 -24.99 9.64
C ILE A 161 14.03 -23.48 9.87
N PHE A 162 14.31 -22.68 8.83
CA PHE A 162 14.40 -21.22 8.94
C PHE A 162 13.05 -20.53 8.72
N ILE A 163 12.08 -21.18 8.07
CA ILE A 163 10.78 -20.59 7.69
C ILE A 163 10.13 -19.90 8.89
N ASP A 164 9.90 -20.64 9.97
CA ASP A 164 9.18 -20.13 11.15
C ASP A 164 9.92 -18.95 11.79
N LYS A 165 11.26 -18.95 11.77
CA LYS A 165 12.09 -17.85 12.30
C LYS A 165 11.97 -16.58 11.46
N PHE A 166 11.99 -16.68 10.13
CA PHE A 166 11.81 -15.51 9.26
C PHE A 166 10.40 -14.94 9.34
N ILE A 167 9.38 -15.78 9.48
CA ILE A 167 7.99 -15.34 9.71
C ILE A 167 7.86 -14.62 11.06
N GLN A 168 8.42 -15.18 12.14
CA GLN A 168 8.41 -14.55 13.47
C GLN A 168 9.09 -13.17 13.47
N LEU A 169 10.17 -13.01 12.70
CA LEU A 169 10.92 -11.76 12.59
C LEU A 169 10.35 -10.76 11.57
N ASP A 170 9.23 -11.07 10.90
CA ASP A 170 8.64 -10.24 9.84
C ASP A 170 9.60 -10.00 8.65
N ALA A 171 10.52 -10.92 8.40
CA ALA A 171 11.53 -10.86 7.35
C ALA A 171 11.16 -11.75 6.14
N VAL A 172 9.86 -11.85 5.87
CA VAL A 172 9.28 -12.77 4.88
C VAL A 172 9.65 -12.40 3.44
N GLN A 173 9.81 -11.10 3.15
CA GLN A 173 10.21 -10.63 1.82
C GLN A 173 11.64 -11.06 1.48
N ASP A 174 12.56 -10.98 2.44
CA ASP A 174 13.94 -11.39 2.22
C ASP A 174 14.05 -12.90 2.02
N PHE A 175 13.38 -13.68 2.88
CA PHE A 175 13.41 -15.14 2.78
C PHE A 175 12.74 -15.66 1.49
N SER A 176 11.74 -14.95 0.97
CA SER A 176 11.08 -15.31 -0.29
C SER A 176 12.07 -15.39 -1.46
N LYS A 177 13.12 -14.56 -1.49
CA LYS A 177 14.15 -14.53 -2.54
C LYS A 177 14.85 -15.89 -2.68
N VAL A 178 15.02 -16.60 -1.57
CA VAL A 178 15.60 -17.95 -1.54
C VAL A 178 14.55 -18.98 -1.92
N CYS A 179 13.35 -18.89 -1.32
CA CYS A 179 12.26 -19.83 -1.54
C CYS A 179 11.88 -19.97 -3.02
N ILE A 180 11.84 -18.86 -3.77
CA ILE A 180 11.45 -18.84 -5.19
C ILE A 180 12.35 -19.73 -6.05
N THR A 181 13.61 -19.97 -5.65
CA THR A 181 14.55 -20.82 -6.38
C THR A 181 14.33 -22.32 -6.12
N CYS A 182 13.45 -22.69 -5.19
CA CYS A 182 13.23 -24.08 -4.74
C CYS A 182 11.72 -24.35 -4.55
N PRO A 183 11.03 -25.03 -5.50
CA PRO A 183 9.57 -25.19 -5.47
C PRO A 183 9.00 -25.80 -4.18
N ASN A 184 9.64 -26.83 -3.63
CA ASN A 184 9.19 -27.47 -2.39
C ASN A 184 9.29 -26.52 -1.19
N LEU A 185 10.39 -25.76 -1.10
CA LEU A 185 10.59 -24.77 -0.05
C LEU A 185 9.58 -23.61 -0.18
N LEU A 186 9.30 -23.16 -1.41
CA LEU A 186 8.28 -22.15 -1.68
C LEU A 186 6.91 -22.61 -1.21
N LYS A 187 6.53 -23.86 -1.48
CA LYS A 187 5.25 -24.42 -1.02
C LYS A 187 5.15 -24.42 0.50
N ASP A 188 6.16 -24.93 1.21
CA ASP A 188 6.16 -24.96 2.68
C ASP A 188 6.13 -23.56 3.28
N PHE A 189 6.90 -22.63 2.70
CA PHE A 189 6.93 -21.23 3.09
C PHE A 189 5.56 -20.57 2.92
N LEU A 190 4.91 -20.77 1.76
CA LEU A 190 3.57 -20.25 1.51
C LEU A 190 2.55 -20.85 2.47
N ILE A 191 2.54 -22.17 2.71
CA ILE A 191 1.64 -22.78 3.69
C ILE A 191 1.78 -22.10 5.06
N LYS A 192 3.01 -21.91 5.54
CA LYS A 192 3.26 -21.23 6.82
C LYS A 192 2.85 -19.76 6.81
N LEU A 193 3.07 -19.03 5.72
CA LEU A 193 2.58 -17.65 5.59
C LEU A 193 1.06 -17.56 5.60
N THR A 194 0.37 -18.50 4.97
CA THR A 194 -1.10 -18.51 4.93
C THR A 194 -1.73 -18.79 6.29
N GLN A 195 -1.04 -19.52 7.15
CA GLN A 195 -1.45 -19.84 8.51
C GLN A 195 -1.09 -18.74 9.52
N SER A 196 -0.38 -17.69 9.10
CA SER A 196 -0.02 -16.58 9.97
C SER A 196 -1.24 -15.71 10.29
N ASP A 197 -1.36 -15.29 11.55
CA ASP A 197 -2.40 -14.36 12.01
C ASP A 197 -2.24 -12.94 11.45
N LYS A 198 -1.04 -12.60 10.96
CA LYS A 198 -0.76 -11.27 10.37
C LYS A 198 -1.33 -11.14 8.95
N ARG A 199 -2.23 -10.18 8.75
CA ARG A 199 -2.88 -9.89 7.45
C ARG A 199 -1.91 -9.58 6.32
N HIS A 200 -0.80 -8.87 6.58
CA HIS A 200 0.19 -8.57 5.54
C HIS A 200 0.98 -9.80 5.08
N HIS A 201 1.16 -10.82 5.93
CA HIS A 201 1.73 -12.11 5.51
C HIS A 201 0.79 -12.85 4.56
N GLN A 202 -0.51 -12.88 4.88
CA GLN A 202 -1.53 -13.49 4.02
C GLN A 202 -1.59 -12.80 2.67
N LYS A 203 -1.58 -11.46 2.65
CA LYS A 203 -1.53 -10.67 1.40
C LYS A 203 -0.28 -10.97 0.58
N PHE A 204 0.88 -11.03 1.23
CA PHE A 204 2.14 -11.36 0.56
C PHE A 204 2.12 -12.78 -0.03
N ALA A 205 1.52 -13.75 0.67
CA ALA A 205 1.31 -15.09 0.14
C ALA A 205 0.41 -15.07 -1.11
N THR A 206 -0.71 -14.34 -1.09
CA THR A 206 -1.58 -14.16 -2.26
C THR A 206 -0.83 -13.56 -3.45
N GLU A 207 -0.01 -12.53 -3.22
CA GLU A 207 0.82 -11.89 -4.26
C GLU A 207 1.78 -12.89 -4.90
N LEU A 208 2.47 -13.71 -4.10
CA LEU A 208 3.36 -14.75 -4.60
C LEU A 208 2.61 -15.85 -5.37
N ILE A 209 1.48 -16.33 -4.85
CA ILE A 209 0.65 -17.35 -5.51
C ILE A 209 0.21 -16.88 -6.89
N ARG A 210 -0.28 -15.63 -7.01
CA ARG A 210 -0.65 -15.02 -8.30
C ARG A 210 0.57 -14.85 -9.21
N LYS A 211 1.66 -14.27 -8.70
CA LYS A 211 2.87 -13.96 -9.48
C LYS A 211 3.47 -15.20 -10.14
N TYR A 212 3.44 -16.33 -9.44
CA TYR A 212 4.00 -17.60 -9.92
C TYR A 212 2.94 -18.54 -10.50
N ASN A 213 1.71 -18.06 -10.73
CA ASN A 213 0.60 -18.82 -11.30
C ASN A 213 0.38 -20.18 -10.60
N LEU A 214 0.47 -20.19 -9.27
CA LEU A 214 0.29 -21.40 -8.47
C LEU A 214 -1.20 -21.69 -8.27
N LYS A 215 -1.57 -22.97 -8.18
CA LYS A 215 -2.95 -23.40 -7.95
C LYS A 215 -3.40 -22.99 -6.54
N LYS A 216 -4.51 -22.26 -6.45
CA LYS A 216 -5.04 -21.79 -5.16
C LYS A 216 -5.56 -22.95 -4.29
N GLU A 217 -5.97 -24.04 -4.94
CA GLU A 217 -6.49 -25.25 -4.31
C GLU A 217 -5.44 -25.92 -3.41
N ASP A 218 -4.15 -25.67 -3.65
CA ASP A 218 -3.06 -26.13 -2.80
C ASP A 218 -2.97 -25.37 -1.46
N TYR A 219 -3.72 -24.26 -1.30
CA TYR A 219 -3.70 -23.38 -0.14
C TYR A 219 -5.11 -23.15 0.46
N PRO A 220 -5.85 -24.22 0.83
CA PRO A 220 -7.25 -24.12 1.23
C PRO A 220 -7.47 -23.30 2.50
N GLN A 221 -6.48 -23.23 3.40
CA GLN A 221 -6.58 -22.43 4.63
C GLN A 221 -6.57 -20.92 4.34
N LEU A 222 -5.80 -20.47 3.35
CA LEU A 222 -5.80 -19.06 2.93
C LEU A 222 -7.18 -18.65 2.43
N ILE A 223 -7.77 -19.48 1.55
CA ILE A 223 -9.11 -19.26 0.99
C ILE A 223 -10.13 -19.20 2.12
N LYS A 224 -10.08 -20.16 3.05
CA LYS A 224 -10.96 -20.18 4.23
C LYS A 224 -10.85 -18.91 5.08
N ILE A 225 -9.64 -18.44 5.35
CA ILE A 225 -9.38 -17.20 6.11
C ILE A 225 -9.93 -15.99 5.35
N GLN A 226 -9.64 -15.86 4.06
CA GLN A 226 -10.12 -14.76 3.23
C GLN A 226 -11.64 -14.72 3.15
N ASN A 227 -12.29 -15.88 2.97
CA ASN A 227 -13.75 -15.99 2.93
C ASN A 227 -14.39 -15.56 4.25
N ARG A 228 -13.84 -15.97 5.40
CA ARG A 228 -14.32 -15.50 6.72
C ARG A 228 -14.14 -14.00 6.88
N GLN A 229 -12.96 -13.47 6.55
CA GLN A 229 -12.69 -12.03 6.60
C GLN A 229 -13.57 -11.23 5.62
N ALA A 230 -13.97 -11.79 4.48
CA ALA A 230 -14.92 -11.17 3.57
C ALA A 230 -16.31 -11.12 4.21
N VAL A 231 -16.78 -12.24 4.78
CA VAL A 231 -18.05 -12.29 5.51
C VAL A 231 -18.08 -11.26 6.66
N ASP A 232 -17.04 -11.23 7.49
CA ASP A 232 -16.92 -10.29 8.62
C ASP A 232 -16.96 -8.83 8.16
N ARG A 233 -16.22 -8.49 7.09
CA ARG A 233 -16.15 -7.12 6.57
C ARG A 233 -17.39 -6.69 5.82
N THR A 234 -18.11 -7.61 5.19
CA THR A 234 -19.25 -7.28 4.35
C THR A 234 -20.54 -7.23 5.15
N TYR A 235 -20.72 -8.13 6.13
CA TYR A 235 -22.02 -8.35 6.76
C TYR A 235 -22.07 -8.04 8.26
N PHE A 236 -20.93 -8.02 8.95
CA PHE A 236 -20.84 -7.81 10.40
C PHE A 236 -20.24 -6.49 10.90
N PRO A 237 -19.81 -5.48 10.10
CA PRO A 237 -19.31 -4.21 10.67
C PRO A 237 -20.39 -3.36 11.36
N LYS A 238 -21.67 -3.63 11.07
CA LYS A 238 -22.86 -2.99 11.66
C LYS A 238 -24.02 -3.99 11.57
N LEU A 239 -24.45 -4.56 12.69
CA LEU A 239 -25.47 -5.63 12.77
C LEU A 239 -26.91 -5.18 12.45
N ASP A 240 -27.07 -4.20 11.56
CA ASP A 240 -28.35 -3.71 11.04
C ASP A 240 -28.73 -4.33 9.68
N GLU A 241 -27.77 -4.97 8.97
CA GLU A 241 -28.11 -5.70 7.75
C GLU A 241 -28.87 -6.99 8.11
N PRO A 242 -30.04 -7.26 7.48
CA PRO A 242 -30.83 -8.46 7.75
C PRO A 242 -30.03 -9.72 7.38
N TYR A 243 -29.91 -10.67 8.31
CA TYR A 243 -29.19 -11.95 8.12
C TYR A 243 -29.73 -12.75 6.93
N GLU A 244 -31.00 -12.50 6.57
CA GLU A 244 -31.72 -13.10 5.46
C GLU A 244 -31.01 -12.91 4.12
N ARG A 245 -30.46 -11.71 3.88
CA ARG A 245 -29.70 -11.37 2.67
C ARG A 245 -28.36 -12.11 2.64
N VAL A 246 -27.73 -12.22 3.81
CA VAL A 246 -26.45 -12.93 3.96
C VAL A 246 -26.64 -14.41 3.67
N GLU A 247 -27.71 -15.01 4.22
CA GLU A 247 -28.07 -16.40 3.98
C GLU A 247 -28.36 -16.64 2.49
N GLU A 248 -29.21 -15.81 1.85
CA GLU A 248 -29.52 -15.90 0.42
C GLU A 248 -28.25 -15.86 -0.44
N ARG A 249 -27.33 -14.97 -0.08
CA ARG A 249 -26.13 -14.74 -0.85
C ARG A 249 -25.08 -15.84 -0.73
N LEU A 250 -25.00 -16.46 0.43
CA LEU A 250 -24.04 -17.52 0.73
C LEU A 250 -24.58 -18.92 0.47
N GLN A 251 -25.77 -19.04 -0.15
CA GLN A 251 -26.27 -20.32 -0.61
C GLN A 251 -25.24 -21.03 -1.50
N GLY A 252 -24.99 -22.30 -1.21
CA GLY A 252 -23.95 -23.09 -1.88
C GLY A 252 -22.55 -22.97 -1.25
N TYR A 253 -22.38 -22.19 -0.18
CA TYR A 253 -21.12 -22.06 0.56
C TYR A 253 -21.25 -22.51 2.03
N PRO A 254 -21.41 -23.82 2.32
CA PRO A 254 -21.66 -24.34 3.68
C PRO A 254 -20.65 -23.85 4.72
N TYR A 255 -19.35 -23.86 4.40
CA TYR A 255 -18.31 -23.41 5.32
C TYR A 255 -18.46 -21.93 5.74
N MET A 256 -18.92 -21.08 4.82
CA MET A 256 -19.14 -19.66 5.11
C MET A 256 -20.42 -19.45 5.90
N LEU A 257 -21.47 -20.23 5.61
CA LEU A 257 -22.69 -20.25 6.40
C LEU A 257 -22.44 -20.73 7.84
N CYS A 258 -21.55 -21.70 8.06
CA CYS A 258 -21.10 -22.07 9.40
C CYS A 258 -20.51 -20.87 10.17
N HIS A 259 -19.66 -20.07 9.50
CA HIS A 259 -19.12 -18.85 10.11
C HIS A 259 -20.20 -17.79 10.38
N VAL A 260 -21.23 -17.68 9.53
CA VAL A 260 -22.39 -16.81 9.80
C VAL A 260 -23.16 -17.29 11.03
N ILE A 261 -23.37 -18.60 11.18
CA ILE A 261 -24.02 -19.20 12.36
C ILE A 261 -23.21 -18.87 13.62
N ASP A 262 -21.88 -19.06 13.60
CA ASP A 262 -20.99 -18.67 14.71
C ASP A 262 -21.19 -17.18 15.08
N LYS A 263 -21.21 -16.29 14.09
CA LYS A 263 -21.44 -14.86 14.32
C LYS A 263 -22.82 -14.54 14.86
N LEU A 264 -23.88 -15.23 14.43
CA LEU A 264 -25.21 -15.04 14.98
C LEU A 264 -25.25 -15.47 16.45
N LEU A 265 -24.62 -16.60 16.80
CA LEU A 265 -24.51 -17.08 18.17
C LEU A 265 -23.70 -16.13 19.06
N GLU A 266 -22.56 -15.63 18.58
CA GLU A 266 -21.75 -14.60 19.28
C GLU A 266 -22.57 -13.34 19.61
N ASN A 267 -23.62 -13.05 18.82
CA ASN A 267 -24.50 -11.90 18.98
C ASN A 267 -25.88 -12.25 19.58
N ASN A 268 -26.00 -13.41 20.23
CA ASN A 268 -27.23 -13.90 20.89
C ASN A 268 -28.46 -14.06 19.97
N LYS A 269 -28.26 -14.22 18.66
CA LYS A 269 -29.31 -14.48 17.65
C LYS A 269 -29.51 -15.99 17.42
N VAL A 270 -29.90 -16.70 18.49
CA VAL A 270 -29.97 -18.18 18.51
C VAL A 270 -31.01 -18.74 17.53
N ASN A 271 -32.18 -18.09 17.42
CA ASN A 271 -33.24 -18.57 16.55
C ASN A 271 -32.86 -18.42 15.07
N GLU A 272 -32.22 -17.32 14.70
CA GLU A 272 -31.70 -17.08 13.36
C GLU A 272 -30.57 -18.06 13.03
N ALA A 273 -29.62 -18.27 13.96
CA ALA A 273 -28.55 -19.26 13.82
C ALA A 273 -29.12 -20.67 13.60
N TYR A 274 -30.09 -21.08 14.41
CA TYR A 274 -30.80 -22.35 14.27
C TYR A 274 -31.53 -22.44 12.93
N SER A 275 -32.18 -21.36 12.50
CA SER A 275 -32.94 -21.32 11.24
C SER A 275 -32.05 -21.47 10.01
N VAL A 276 -30.91 -20.79 9.98
CA VAL A 276 -29.89 -20.97 8.94
C VAL A 276 -29.35 -22.40 8.99
N ALA A 277 -29.04 -22.93 10.17
CA ALA A 277 -28.51 -24.29 10.30
C ALA A 277 -29.49 -25.34 9.77
N VAL A 278 -30.78 -25.23 10.08
CA VAL A 278 -31.82 -26.16 9.61
C VAL A 278 -32.03 -26.01 8.10
N ARG A 279 -32.24 -24.79 7.59
CA ARG A 279 -32.50 -24.56 6.15
C ARG A 279 -31.36 -25.02 5.26
N GLN A 280 -30.13 -24.87 5.72
CA GLN A 280 -28.92 -25.18 4.95
C GLN A 280 -28.39 -26.60 5.22
N GLY A 281 -29.08 -27.42 6.03
CA GLY A 281 -28.65 -28.80 6.33
C GLY A 281 -27.37 -28.88 7.17
N LEU A 282 -27.12 -27.90 8.04
CA LEU A 282 -25.93 -27.76 8.87
C LEU A 282 -26.18 -28.09 10.36
N ASN A 283 -27.39 -28.53 10.73
CA ASN A 283 -27.79 -28.69 12.13
C ASN A 283 -26.88 -29.66 12.92
N ASP A 284 -26.42 -30.74 12.29
CA ASP A 284 -25.54 -31.74 12.91
C ASP A 284 -24.20 -31.16 13.39
N GLN A 285 -23.75 -30.05 12.81
CA GLN A 285 -22.47 -29.42 13.17
C GLN A 285 -22.56 -28.56 14.44
N PHE A 286 -23.75 -28.07 14.79
CA PHE A 286 -23.92 -27.09 15.85
C PHE A 286 -24.80 -27.58 17.01
N ASN A 287 -25.61 -28.63 16.81
CA ASN A 287 -26.53 -29.18 17.81
C ASN A 287 -27.37 -28.09 18.52
N LEU A 288 -27.96 -27.20 17.73
CA LEU A 288 -28.72 -26.05 18.21
C LEU A 288 -30.18 -26.43 18.47
N ASN A 289 -30.80 -25.76 19.43
CA ASN A 289 -32.25 -25.77 19.64
C ASN A 289 -32.77 -24.33 19.54
N GLY A 290 -33.86 -24.14 18.81
CA GLY A 290 -34.46 -22.82 18.63
C GLY A 290 -35.80 -22.88 17.92
N VAL A 291 -36.38 -21.70 17.68
CA VAL A 291 -37.59 -21.53 16.87
C VAL A 291 -37.19 -21.17 15.46
N LEU A 292 -37.83 -21.79 14.47
CA LEU A 292 -37.62 -21.44 13.06
C LEU A 292 -38.16 -20.04 12.79
N VAL A 293 -37.25 -19.12 12.44
CA VAL A 293 -37.51 -17.79 11.91
C VAL A 293 -37.48 -17.90 10.39
N GLU A 294 -38.51 -17.39 9.74
CA GLU A 294 -38.61 -17.38 8.29
C GLU A 294 -37.56 -16.48 7.63
N ASN A 295 -37.04 -16.89 6.47
CA ASN A 295 -36.29 -16.00 5.59
C ASN A 295 -37.17 -15.68 4.38
N PRO A 296 -37.75 -14.47 4.30
CA PRO A 296 -38.71 -14.15 3.26
C PRO A 296 -38.13 -14.21 1.84
N LEU A 297 -36.84 -13.91 1.67
CA LEU A 297 -36.15 -13.96 0.38
C LEU A 297 -35.99 -15.39 -0.17
N LEU A 298 -36.05 -16.39 0.70
CA LEU A 298 -35.96 -17.80 0.33
C LEU A 298 -37.32 -18.48 0.20
N LYS A 299 -38.36 -17.89 0.81
CA LYS A 299 -39.72 -18.45 0.79
C LYS A 299 -40.57 -17.88 -0.33
N PHE A 300 -40.49 -16.58 -0.57
CA PHE A 300 -41.33 -15.87 -1.52
C PHE A 300 -40.50 -15.43 -2.72
N ASP A 301 -41.08 -15.60 -3.91
CA ASP A 301 -40.53 -15.08 -5.14
C ASP A 301 -41.67 -14.81 -6.13
N GLY A 302 -41.51 -13.79 -6.95
CA GLY A 302 -42.55 -13.25 -7.81
C GLY A 302 -42.03 -12.10 -8.65
N PHE A 303 -42.64 -11.86 -9.80
CA PHE A 303 -42.22 -10.77 -10.68
C PHE A 303 -42.77 -9.45 -10.14
N GLY A 304 -41.91 -8.66 -9.51
CA GLY A 304 -42.27 -7.43 -8.80
C GLY A 304 -41.14 -6.96 -7.90
N ILE A 305 -41.36 -5.84 -7.19
CA ILE A 305 -40.39 -5.33 -6.22
C ILE A 305 -40.30 -6.25 -5.00
N THR A 306 -39.08 -6.47 -4.51
CA THR A 306 -38.80 -7.37 -3.36
C THR A 306 -39.53 -6.93 -2.09
N GLU A 307 -39.64 -5.62 -1.87
CA GLU A 307 -40.37 -5.02 -0.75
C GLU A 307 -41.82 -5.52 -0.68
N GLN A 308 -42.52 -5.59 -1.81
CA GLN A 308 -43.89 -6.10 -1.87
C GLN A 308 -43.95 -7.62 -1.78
N ILE A 309 -43.17 -8.31 -2.62
CA ILE A 309 -43.28 -9.76 -2.80
C ILE A 309 -42.80 -10.52 -1.56
N CYS A 310 -41.63 -10.11 -1.02
CA CYS A 310 -41.02 -10.81 0.09
C CYS A 310 -41.43 -10.23 1.45
N TYR A 311 -41.63 -8.90 1.54
CA TYR A 311 -41.86 -8.23 2.82
C TYR A 311 -43.28 -7.68 3.00
N GLN A 312 -44.17 -7.84 2.01
CA GLN A 312 -45.56 -7.35 2.05
C GLN A 312 -45.67 -5.84 2.32
N GLU A 313 -44.65 -5.07 1.94
CA GLU A 313 -44.67 -3.61 2.01
C GLU A 313 -45.58 -3.01 0.93
N ASP A 314 -46.16 -1.83 1.20
CA ASP A 314 -47.01 -1.12 0.23
C ASP A 314 -46.17 -0.66 -0.99
N PRO A 315 -46.52 -1.11 -2.21
CA PRO A 315 -45.73 -0.81 -3.39
C PRO A 315 -46.06 0.55 -4.02
N SER A 316 -47.06 1.29 -3.51
CA SER A 316 -47.56 2.55 -4.09
C SER A 316 -46.48 3.64 -4.20
N GLY A 317 -45.53 3.66 -3.26
CA GLY A 317 -44.42 4.62 -3.21
C GLY A 317 -43.24 4.27 -4.12
N PHE A 318 -43.29 3.14 -4.83
CA PHE A 318 -42.21 2.64 -5.69
C PHE A 318 -42.56 2.75 -7.17
N ILE A 319 -41.54 2.98 -8.00
CA ILE A 319 -41.66 2.94 -9.46
C ILE A 319 -41.87 1.49 -9.91
N GLN A 320 -42.79 1.28 -10.85
CA GLN A 320 -43.16 -0.05 -11.35
C GLN A 320 -43.31 -0.07 -12.86
N PHE A 321 -43.21 -1.25 -13.47
CA PHE A 321 -43.41 -1.39 -14.92
C PHE A 321 -44.81 -1.00 -15.40
N SER A 322 -45.83 -1.14 -14.54
CA SER A 322 -47.18 -0.68 -14.82
C SER A 322 -47.28 0.84 -15.02
N ASP A 323 -46.35 1.63 -14.45
CA ASP A 323 -46.28 3.07 -14.68
C ASP A 323 -45.90 3.41 -16.13
N PHE A 324 -45.37 2.43 -16.86
CA PHE A 324 -44.88 2.57 -18.23
C PHE A 324 -45.59 1.65 -19.22
N ASN A 325 -46.66 0.97 -18.80
CA ASN A 325 -47.38 -0.02 -19.62
C ASN A 325 -46.47 -1.12 -20.19
N ILE A 326 -45.52 -1.59 -19.38
CA ILE A 326 -44.67 -2.75 -19.66
C ILE A 326 -45.16 -3.94 -18.83
N HIS A 327 -45.23 -5.11 -19.45
CA HIS A 327 -45.70 -6.36 -18.87
C HIS A 327 -44.56 -7.39 -18.74
N GLU A 328 -44.72 -8.39 -17.87
CA GLU A 328 -43.70 -9.41 -17.59
C GLU A 328 -43.28 -10.21 -18.84
N ASP A 329 -44.20 -10.46 -19.78
CA ASP A 329 -43.93 -11.18 -21.03
C ASP A 329 -43.03 -10.42 -22.01
N GLN A 330 -42.88 -9.11 -21.82
CA GLN A 330 -41.95 -8.25 -22.55
C GLN A 330 -40.52 -8.29 -21.98
N ILE A 331 -40.30 -9.09 -20.93
CA ILE A 331 -39.02 -9.19 -20.22
C ILE A 331 -38.47 -10.61 -20.38
N GLN A 332 -37.35 -10.72 -21.10
CA GLN A 332 -36.84 -12.01 -21.56
C GLN A 332 -35.46 -12.29 -20.99
N PHE A 333 -35.29 -13.46 -20.37
CA PHE A 333 -33.99 -13.95 -19.90
C PHE A 333 -33.29 -14.77 -21.00
N ILE A 334 -32.11 -14.32 -21.40
CA ILE A 334 -31.31 -14.84 -22.51
C ILE A 334 -30.13 -15.63 -21.94
N ASP A 335 -30.32 -16.94 -21.80
CA ASP A 335 -29.39 -17.90 -21.18
C ASP A 335 -28.65 -18.81 -22.17
N SER A 336 -28.87 -18.59 -23.46
CA SER A 336 -28.39 -19.47 -24.54
C SER A 336 -28.07 -18.66 -25.80
N VAL A 337 -27.16 -19.19 -26.61
CA VAL A 337 -26.76 -18.57 -27.88
C VAL A 337 -27.94 -18.54 -28.85
N GLU A 338 -28.78 -19.58 -28.85
CA GLU A 338 -29.98 -19.66 -29.69
C GLU A 338 -30.94 -18.51 -29.40
N LYS A 339 -31.24 -18.26 -28.11
CA LYS A 339 -32.08 -17.12 -27.70
C LYS A 339 -31.43 -15.79 -28.09
N LEU A 340 -30.11 -15.64 -27.91
CA LEU A 340 -29.39 -14.43 -28.29
C LEU A 340 -29.51 -14.16 -29.80
N LEU A 341 -29.37 -15.20 -30.63
CA LEU A 341 -29.48 -15.08 -32.09
C LEU A 341 -30.88 -14.67 -32.56
N LEU A 342 -31.93 -15.04 -31.81
CA LEU A 342 -33.31 -14.64 -32.11
C LEU A 342 -33.59 -13.16 -31.81
N ILE A 343 -32.93 -12.60 -30.79
CA ILE A 343 -33.23 -11.24 -30.29
C ILE A 343 -32.20 -10.19 -30.70
N LYS A 344 -30.99 -10.58 -31.12
CA LYS A 344 -29.89 -9.63 -31.40
C LYS A 344 -30.28 -8.53 -32.39
N ASP A 345 -31.02 -8.88 -33.45
CA ASP A 345 -31.36 -7.94 -34.51
C ASP A 345 -32.43 -6.94 -34.04
N LEU A 346 -33.32 -7.35 -33.11
CA LEU A 346 -34.27 -6.45 -32.47
C LEU A 346 -33.54 -5.39 -31.65
N ILE A 347 -32.51 -5.78 -30.89
CA ILE A 347 -31.68 -4.85 -30.11
C ILE A 347 -30.86 -3.94 -31.03
N LEU A 348 -30.16 -4.49 -32.02
CA LEU A 348 -29.28 -3.73 -32.91
C LEU A 348 -30.04 -2.73 -33.80
N ASN A 349 -31.31 -3.01 -34.11
CA ASN A 349 -32.16 -2.12 -34.90
C ASN A 349 -32.85 -1.02 -34.07
N ALA A 350 -32.96 -1.18 -32.75
CA ALA A 350 -33.55 -0.17 -31.87
C ALA A 350 -32.79 1.17 -31.95
N GLN A 351 -33.51 2.29 -32.01
CA GLN A 351 -32.88 3.61 -32.11
C GLN A 351 -32.24 4.03 -30.79
N ILE A 352 -32.91 3.70 -29.69
CA ILE A 352 -32.50 3.99 -28.33
C ILE A 352 -32.57 2.68 -27.55
N THR A 353 -31.54 2.43 -26.75
CA THR A 353 -31.53 1.35 -25.77
C THR A 353 -31.05 1.85 -24.42
N GLY A 354 -31.60 1.30 -23.34
CA GLY A 354 -31.09 1.44 -21.98
C GLY A 354 -30.28 0.20 -21.63
N PHE A 355 -29.22 0.33 -20.84
CA PHE A 355 -28.48 -0.82 -20.37
C PHE A 355 -27.94 -0.61 -18.96
N ASP A 356 -27.75 -1.73 -18.27
CA ASP A 356 -27.08 -1.80 -16.98
C ASP A 356 -26.35 -3.15 -16.83
N THR A 357 -25.53 -3.29 -15.78
CA THR A 357 -24.89 -4.57 -15.46
C THR A 357 -24.94 -4.91 -13.98
N GLU A 358 -25.06 -6.20 -13.69
CA GLU A 358 -24.92 -6.73 -12.34
C GLU A 358 -23.71 -7.63 -12.22
N PHE A 359 -23.03 -7.57 -11.10
CA PHE A 359 -21.69 -8.14 -10.94
C PHE A 359 -21.69 -9.44 -10.14
N CYS A 360 -20.71 -10.29 -10.46
CA CYS A 360 -20.41 -11.46 -9.66
C CYS A 360 -19.77 -11.04 -8.33
N HIS A 361 -20.05 -11.81 -7.29
CA HIS A 361 -19.60 -11.56 -5.93
C HIS A 361 -18.50 -12.55 -5.54
N TYR A 362 -17.42 -12.03 -4.97
CA TYR A 362 -16.23 -12.81 -4.67
C TYR A 362 -15.79 -12.61 -3.24
N PHE A 363 -15.38 -13.72 -2.61
CA PHE A 363 -15.02 -13.78 -1.20
C PHE A 363 -13.52 -14.00 -0.98
N ASP A 364 -12.83 -14.50 -2.01
CA ASP A 364 -11.38 -14.67 -2.02
C ASP A 364 -10.71 -13.83 -3.12
N GLU A 365 -9.45 -13.50 -2.88
CA GLU A 365 -8.66 -12.67 -3.77
C GLU A 365 -8.31 -13.37 -5.11
N PHE A 366 -8.51 -14.69 -5.23
CA PHE A 366 -8.17 -15.42 -6.45
C PHE A 366 -9.33 -15.56 -7.42
N ALA A 367 -10.54 -15.16 -7.02
CA ALA A 367 -11.68 -15.28 -7.88
C ALA A 367 -11.59 -14.28 -9.04
N ILE A 368 -11.82 -14.76 -10.25
CA ILE A 368 -11.85 -13.95 -11.46
C ILE A 368 -13.17 -13.19 -11.43
N GLY A 369 -13.08 -11.86 -11.46
CA GLY A 369 -14.16 -10.87 -11.39
C GLY A 369 -15.28 -11.03 -12.43
N GLY A 370 -16.09 -9.98 -12.61
CA GLY A 370 -16.83 -9.80 -13.84
C GLY A 370 -18.33 -9.59 -13.71
N VAL A 371 -18.95 -9.42 -14.88
CA VAL A 371 -20.38 -9.20 -15.04
C VAL A 371 -21.11 -10.55 -14.97
N ALA A 372 -22.13 -10.64 -14.11
CA ALA A 372 -23.01 -11.79 -13.97
C ALA A 372 -24.14 -11.77 -15.00
N ILE A 373 -24.78 -10.62 -15.18
CA ILE A 373 -25.80 -10.37 -16.20
C ILE A 373 -25.66 -8.95 -16.75
N MET A 374 -26.10 -8.76 -17.98
CA MET A 374 -26.24 -7.45 -18.61
C MET A 374 -27.68 -7.29 -19.08
N GLN A 375 -28.33 -6.21 -18.70
CA GLN A 375 -29.69 -5.91 -19.13
C GLN A 375 -29.65 -4.89 -20.26
N ILE A 376 -30.44 -5.12 -21.31
CA ILE A 376 -30.60 -4.20 -22.42
C ILE A 376 -32.09 -3.99 -22.65
N SER A 377 -32.55 -2.78 -22.41
CA SER A 377 -33.91 -2.35 -22.69
C SER A 377 -34.00 -1.69 -24.07
N THR A 378 -35.06 -2.01 -24.79
CA THR A 378 -35.63 -1.16 -25.85
C THR A 378 -36.78 -0.34 -25.27
N GLU A 379 -37.51 0.40 -26.09
CA GLU A 379 -38.69 1.16 -25.63
C GLU A 379 -39.81 0.27 -25.07
N ASN A 380 -39.92 -0.97 -25.59
CA ASN A 380 -41.06 -1.84 -25.30
C ASN A 380 -40.67 -3.23 -24.76
N ASN A 381 -39.39 -3.58 -24.70
CA ASN A 381 -38.94 -4.90 -24.25
C ASN A 381 -37.63 -4.78 -23.47
N VAL A 382 -37.41 -5.67 -22.51
CA VAL A 382 -36.15 -5.77 -21.78
C VAL A 382 -35.55 -7.16 -21.92
N TYR A 383 -34.26 -7.22 -22.26
CA TYR A 383 -33.51 -8.45 -22.44
C TYR A 383 -32.44 -8.55 -21.37
N ILE A 384 -32.50 -9.60 -20.55
CA ILE A 384 -31.51 -9.86 -19.50
C ILE A 384 -30.59 -10.98 -19.98
N ILE A 385 -29.35 -10.64 -20.30
CA ILE A 385 -28.38 -11.56 -20.90
C ILE A 385 -27.53 -12.20 -19.81
N ASP A 386 -27.46 -13.53 -19.81
CA ASP A 386 -26.69 -14.34 -18.87
C ASP A 386 -25.18 -14.32 -19.21
N ILE A 387 -24.53 -13.20 -18.91
CA ILE A 387 -23.09 -13.04 -19.15
C ILE A 387 -22.28 -14.11 -18.41
N PHE A 388 -22.68 -14.49 -17.19
CA PHE A 388 -21.98 -15.50 -16.40
C PHE A 388 -21.78 -16.83 -17.16
N ASN A 389 -22.84 -17.32 -17.81
CA ASN A 389 -22.79 -18.59 -18.56
C ASN A 389 -22.34 -18.41 -20.02
N LEU A 390 -22.49 -17.21 -20.60
CA LEU A 390 -22.27 -16.99 -22.03
C LEU A 390 -20.98 -16.22 -22.36
N ARG A 391 -20.23 -15.68 -21.39
CA ARG A 391 -19.05 -14.81 -21.60
C ARG A 391 -17.93 -15.38 -22.48
N GLU A 392 -17.85 -16.71 -22.63
CA GLU A 392 -16.86 -17.39 -23.47
C GLU A 392 -17.39 -17.70 -24.89
N LYS A 393 -18.67 -17.44 -25.17
CA LYS A 393 -19.30 -17.70 -26.46
C LYS A 393 -18.96 -16.58 -27.45
N LEU A 394 -18.47 -16.97 -28.62
CA LEU A 394 -18.04 -16.04 -29.67
C LEU A 394 -19.20 -15.15 -30.14
N GLU A 395 -20.40 -15.70 -30.23
CA GLU A 395 -21.60 -15.00 -30.66
C GLU A 395 -21.98 -13.87 -29.71
N LEU A 396 -21.82 -14.08 -28.41
CA LEU A 396 -22.03 -13.03 -27.41
C LEU A 396 -20.99 -11.92 -27.56
N LEU A 397 -19.71 -12.28 -27.66
CA LEU A 397 -18.62 -11.31 -27.80
C LEU A 397 -18.80 -10.46 -29.07
N GLN A 398 -19.15 -11.10 -30.19
CA GLN A 398 -19.47 -10.42 -31.44
C GLN A 398 -20.69 -9.51 -31.31
N PHE A 399 -21.76 -9.99 -30.66
CA PHE A 399 -22.95 -9.20 -30.41
C PHE A 399 -22.63 -7.93 -29.59
N LEU A 400 -21.90 -8.06 -28.48
CA LEU A 400 -21.53 -6.94 -27.62
C LEU A 400 -20.62 -5.93 -28.35
N ASN A 401 -19.62 -6.42 -29.09
CA ASN A 401 -18.78 -5.56 -29.94
C ASN A 401 -19.64 -4.77 -30.93
N ASN A 402 -20.55 -5.43 -31.64
CA ASN A 402 -21.45 -4.78 -32.61
C ASN A 402 -22.40 -3.79 -31.94
N TYR A 403 -22.98 -4.17 -30.79
CA TYR A 403 -23.89 -3.33 -30.02
C TYR A 403 -23.21 -2.04 -29.58
N PHE A 404 -22.03 -2.12 -28.96
CA PHE A 404 -21.28 -0.94 -28.50
C PHE A 404 -20.67 -0.13 -29.65
N ALA A 405 -20.27 -0.77 -30.75
CA ALA A 405 -19.78 -0.08 -31.95
C ALA A 405 -20.88 0.61 -32.78
N SER A 406 -22.14 0.25 -32.57
CA SER A 406 -23.27 0.77 -33.36
C SER A 406 -23.45 2.28 -33.17
N ASN A 407 -23.98 2.96 -34.20
CA ASN A 407 -24.35 4.37 -34.12
C ASN A 407 -25.70 4.62 -33.42
N LYS A 408 -26.30 3.60 -32.79
CA LYS A 408 -27.53 3.74 -32.00
C LYS A 408 -27.23 4.37 -30.65
N ILE A 409 -28.23 4.99 -30.01
CA ILE A 409 -28.07 5.59 -28.69
C ILE A 409 -28.14 4.50 -27.62
N LYS A 410 -27.17 4.48 -26.70
CA LYS A 410 -27.15 3.56 -25.55
C LYS A 410 -27.05 4.37 -24.27
N ILE A 411 -28.04 4.22 -23.40
CA ILE A 411 -28.20 5.03 -22.19
C ILE A 411 -27.92 4.13 -20.99
N GLY A 412 -27.10 4.61 -20.06
CA GLY A 412 -26.96 3.96 -18.76
C GLY A 412 -26.57 4.97 -17.69
N HIS A 413 -26.37 4.50 -16.47
CA HIS A 413 -26.00 5.33 -15.33
C HIS A 413 -24.61 4.97 -14.84
N SER A 414 -23.66 5.92 -14.87
CA SER A 414 -22.29 5.71 -14.36
C SER A 414 -21.51 4.56 -15.03
N VAL A 415 -21.78 4.32 -16.32
CA VAL A 415 -21.43 3.13 -17.12
C VAL A 415 -19.94 2.84 -17.33
N TRP A 416 -19.03 3.76 -16.98
CA TRP A 416 -17.61 3.61 -17.28
C TRP A 416 -16.93 2.53 -16.44
N ASN A 417 -17.44 2.28 -15.23
CA ASN A 417 -16.96 1.18 -14.40
C ASN A 417 -17.32 -0.18 -15.04
N ASP A 418 -18.52 -0.29 -15.58
CA ASP A 418 -19.05 -1.48 -16.27
C ASP A 418 -18.16 -1.86 -17.45
N PHE A 419 -17.81 -0.88 -18.30
CA PHE A 419 -16.86 -1.10 -19.39
C PHE A 419 -15.50 -1.58 -18.91
N THR A 420 -15.00 -1.03 -17.80
CA THR A 420 -13.71 -1.44 -17.23
C THR A 420 -13.76 -2.89 -16.76
N VAL A 421 -14.83 -3.28 -16.06
CA VAL A 421 -15.02 -4.65 -15.57
C VAL A 421 -15.20 -5.62 -16.74
N MET A 422 -15.98 -5.27 -17.76
CA MET A 422 -16.12 -6.07 -18.98
C MET A 422 -14.78 -6.26 -19.69
N ALA A 423 -14.00 -5.20 -19.91
CA ALA A 423 -12.70 -5.28 -20.60
C ALA A 423 -11.66 -6.13 -19.84
N GLN A 424 -11.75 -6.20 -18.52
CA GLN A 424 -10.85 -7.00 -17.68
C GLN A 424 -11.24 -8.48 -17.58
N ASN A 425 -12.53 -8.81 -17.71
CA ASN A 425 -13.06 -10.14 -17.41
C ASN A 425 -13.69 -10.83 -18.63
N MET A 426 -13.75 -10.17 -19.77
CA MET A 426 -14.29 -10.70 -21.02
C MET A 426 -13.29 -10.47 -22.14
N ASN A 427 -13.26 -11.40 -23.10
CA ASN A 427 -12.34 -11.35 -24.24
C ASN A 427 -12.91 -10.47 -25.37
N LEU A 428 -13.32 -9.25 -25.01
CA LEU A 428 -13.85 -8.26 -25.96
C LEU A 428 -12.73 -7.65 -26.79
N ASP A 429 -13.08 -7.18 -28.00
CA ASP A 429 -12.10 -6.53 -28.87
C ASP A 429 -11.80 -5.12 -28.33
N GLN A 430 -10.63 -4.96 -27.73
CA GLN A 430 -10.20 -3.70 -27.11
C GLN A 430 -9.98 -2.58 -28.13
N THR A 431 -10.01 -2.87 -29.44
CA THR A 431 -9.95 -1.85 -30.50
C THR A 431 -11.31 -1.21 -30.79
N VAL A 432 -12.41 -1.80 -30.30
CA VAL A 432 -13.76 -1.30 -30.51
C VAL A 432 -14.07 -0.18 -29.51
N GLU A 433 -14.20 1.04 -30.01
CA GLU A 433 -14.63 2.18 -29.21
C GLU A 433 -16.16 2.23 -29.07
N PRO A 434 -16.71 2.31 -27.83
CA PRO A 434 -18.14 2.50 -27.64
C PRO A 434 -18.61 3.85 -28.22
N LYS A 435 -19.59 3.80 -29.11
CA LYS A 435 -20.17 5.00 -29.76
C LYS A 435 -21.50 5.38 -29.14
N ASN A 436 -21.88 6.65 -29.20
CA ASN A 436 -23.21 7.14 -28.84
C ASN A 436 -23.72 6.67 -27.46
N ILE A 437 -22.81 6.60 -26.49
CA ILE A 437 -23.12 6.33 -25.09
C ILE A 437 -23.63 7.62 -24.43
N VAL A 438 -24.75 7.53 -23.73
CA VAL A 438 -25.33 8.59 -22.91
C VAL A 438 -25.25 8.18 -21.45
N ASP A 439 -24.36 8.80 -20.68
CA ASP A 439 -24.30 8.64 -19.23
C ASP A 439 -25.31 9.60 -18.56
N LEU A 440 -26.31 9.03 -17.89
CA LEU A 440 -27.35 9.79 -17.20
C LEU A 440 -26.81 10.65 -16.06
N THR A 441 -25.71 10.26 -15.43
CA THR A 441 -25.08 11.09 -14.39
C THR A 441 -24.62 12.43 -14.98
N PHE A 442 -24.09 12.41 -16.20
CA PHE A 442 -23.72 13.64 -16.89
C PHE A 442 -24.97 14.44 -17.27
N LEU A 443 -25.94 13.79 -17.94
CA LEU A 443 -27.13 14.47 -18.42
C LEU A 443 -27.94 15.12 -17.29
N TYR A 444 -28.09 14.41 -16.17
CA TYR A 444 -28.81 14.92 -15.00
C TYR A 444 -28.12 16.17 -14.43
N ASN A 445 -26.79 16.17 -14.30
CA ASN A 445 -26.03 17.34 -13.84
C ASN A 445 -26.14 18.55 -14.78
N GLU A 446 -26.33 18.28 -16.07
CA GLU A 446 -26.54 19.31 -17.08
C GLU A 446 -27.94 19.92 -17.02
N VAL A 447 -28.94 19.20 -16.51
CA VAL A 447 -30.31 19.71 -16.31
C VAL A 447 -30.46 20.35 -14.91
N PHE A 448 -29.82 19.76 -13.89
CA PHE A 448 -29.92 20.15 -12.48
C PHE A 448 -28.52 20.43 -11.87
N PRO A 449 -27.83 21.51 -12.30
CA PRO A 449 -26.44 21.80 -11.91
C PRO A 449 -26.25 22.06 -10.40
N GLU A 450 -27.32 22.41 -9.68
CA GLU A 450 -27.34 22.59 -8.23
C GLU A 450 -27.27 21.27 -7.45
N ASN A 451 -27.59 20.14 -8.08
CA ASN A 451 -27.71 18.83 -7.43
C ASN A 451 -26.47 17.91 -7.60
N LYS A 452 -25.30 18.49 -7.93
CA LYS A 452 -24.06 17.73 -8.26
C LYS A 452 -23.61 16.71 -7.22
N ASN A 453 -23.99 16.87 -5.95
CA ASN A 453 -23.58 15.99 -4.86
C ASN A 453 -24.52 14.79 -4.64
N ASN A 454 -25.66 14.69 -5.33
CA ASN A 454 -26.62 13.59 -5.15
C ASN A 454 -27.21 13.11 -6.49
N VAL A 455 -26.41 12.35 -7.24
CA VAL A 455 -26.72 11.97 -8.65
C VAL A 455 -27.03 10.48 -8.83
N SER A 456 -27.25 9.73 -7.75
CA SER A 456 -27.56 8.30 -7.83
C SER A 456 -28.82 8.02 -8.65
N LEU A 457 -28.88 6.88 -9.35
CA LEU A 457 -30.03 6.50 -10.18
C LEU A 457 -31.36 6.63 -9.41
N ALA A 458 -31.42 6.04 -8.22
CA ALA A 458 -32.60 6.13 -7.35
C ALA A 458 -32.99 7.56 -6.97
N ASN A 459 -32.03 8.47 -6.77
CA ASN A 459 -32.37 9.87 -6.52
C ASN A 459 -32.92 10.54 -7.78
N GLN A 460 -32.34 10.29 -8.96
CA GLN A 460 -32.87 10.83 -10.21
C GLN A 460 -34.31 10.36 -10.46
N VAL A 461 -34.59 9.08 -10.19
CA VAL A 461 -35.95 8.52 -10.25
C VAL A 461 -36.90 9.24 -9.30
N TYR A 462 -36.50 9.42 -8.04
CA TYR A 462 -37.32 10.11 -7.04
C TYR A 462 -37.61 11.57 -7.43
N GLN A 463 -36.60 12.30 -7.89
CA GLN A 463 -36.75 13.71 -8.27
C GLN A 463 -37.65 13.89 -9.51
N LEU A 464 -37.59 12.97 -10.48
CA LEU A 464 -38.30 13.12 -11.76
C LEU A 464 -39.66 12.43 -11.82
N PHE A 465 -39.87 11.38 -11.03
CA PHE A 465 -41.10 10.58 -11.02
C PHE A 465 -41.85 10.63 -9.67
N GLY A 466 -41.25 11.19 -8.60
CA GLY A 466 -41.86 11.24 -7.27
C GLY A 466 -41.97 9.88 -6.57
N LYS A 467 -41.34 8.84 -7.13
CA LYS A 467 -41.40 7.45 -6.65
C LYS A 467 -40.00 6.93 -6.33
N LYS A 468 -39.91 5.98 -5.40
CA LYS A 468 -38.64 5.33 -5.02
C LYS A 468 -38.29 4.23 -6.03
N LEU A 469 -37.00 4.08 -6.31
CA LEU A 469 -36.46 2.88 -6.96
C LEU A 469 -36.12 1.85 -5.86
N SER A 470 -36.59 0.61 -6.01
CA SER A 470 -36.23 -0.50 -5.09
C SER A 470 -34.71 -0.67 -5.07
N LYS A 471 -34.16 -1.08 -3.92
CA LYS A 471 -32.71 -1.34 -3.77
C LYS A 471 -32.41 -2.69 -3.11
N LYS A 472 -33.43 -3.54 -2.87
CA LYS A 472 -33.22 -4.78 -2.11
C LYS A 472 -32.31 -5.77 -2.84
N GLU A 473 -32.38 -5.80 -4.18
CA GLU A 473 -31.64 -6.76 -5.01
C GLU A 473 -30.27 -6.27 -5.50
N CYS A 474 -29.90 -5.01 -5.26
CA CYS A 474 -28.60 -4.43 -5.69
C CYS A 474 -27.37 -5.16 -5.12
N PHE A 475 -27.59 -5.98 -4.09
CA PHE A 475 -26.54 -6.75 -3.41
C PHE A 475 -26.92 -8.24 -3.25
N SER A 476 -27.73 -8.76 -4.18
CA SER A 476 -28.18 -10.17 -4.20
C SER A 476 -27.16 -11.14 -4.82
N ASN A 477 -27.43 -12.44 -4.78
CA ASN A 477 -26.61 -13.43 -5.50
C ASN A 477 -26.91 -13.46 -7.01
N TRP A 478 -26.29 -12.57 -7.78
CA TRP A 478 -26.45 -12.54 -9.24
C TRP A 478 -25.81 -13.73 -9.99
N GLN A 479 -25.02 -14.56 -9.31
CA GLN A 479 -24.46 -15.79 -9.88
C GLN A 479 -25.41 -16.99 -9.74
N ARG A 480 -26.44 -16.89 -8.91
CA ARG A 480 -27.44 -17.95 -8.72
C ARG A 480 -28.16 -18.26 -10.03
N ARG A 481 -28.40 -19.54 -10.32
CA ARG A 481 -29.31 -19.97 -11.38
C ARG A 481 -30.31 -21.02 -10.86
N PRO A 482 -31.62 -20.92 -11.19
CA PRO A 482 -32.25 -19.77 -11.86
C PRO A 482 -32.20 -18.51 -10.98
N LEU A 483 -32.17 -17.33 -11.61
CA LEU A 483 -32.39 -16.06 -10.91
C LEU A 483 -33.81 -16.03 -10.35
N ARG A 484 -33.99 -15.36 -9.21
CA ARG A 484 -35.31 -15.09 -8.64
C ARG A 484 -36.09 -14.15 -9.57
N LYS A 485 -37.41 -14.26 -9.61
CA LYS A 485 -38.26 -13.33 -10.36
C LYS A 485 -38.13 -11.90 -9.85
N CYS A 486 -37.92 -11.68 -8.55
CA CYS A 486 -37.62 -10.35 -8.01
C CYS A 486 -36.28 -9.80 -8.55
N GLN A 487 -35.27 -10.64 -8.72
CA GLN A 487 -33.98 -10.26 -9.33
C GLN A 487 -34.16 -9.90 -10.81
N LEU A 488 -34.94 -10.68 -11.57
CA LEU A 488 -35.26 -10.36 -12.97
C LEU A 488 -36.00 -9.02 -13.07
N HIS A 489 -37.00 -8.78 -12.22
CA HIS A 489 -37.71 -7.51 -12.18
C HIS A 489 -36.78 -6.34 -11.88
N TYR A 490 -35.95 -6.45 -10.84
CA TYR A 490 -34.98 -5.42 -10.46
C TYR A 490 -34.01 -5.11 -11.61
N GLY A 491 -33.34 -6.13 -12.16
CA GLY A 491 -32.37 -5.94 -13.22
C GLY A 491 -33.00 -5.36 -14.49
N ALA A 492 -34.22 -5.79 -14.83
CA ALA A 492 -34.94 -5.21 -15.96
C ALA A 492 -35.27 -3.73 -15.73
N MET A 493 -35.69 -3.37 -14.51
CA MET A 493 -36.07 -2.01 -14.18
C MET A 493 -34.86 -1.07 -14.28
N ASP A 494 -33.66 -1.48 -13.85
CA ASP A 494 -32.47 -0.63 -13.89
C ASP A 494 -32.01 -0.27 -15.32
N ALA A 495 -32.23 -1.16 -16.30
CA ALA A 495 -32.03 -0.81 -17.72
C ALA A 495 -33.19 0.00 -18.32
N TYR A 496 -34.45 -0.34 -18.00
CA TYR A 496 -35.62 0.35 -18.56
C TYR A 496 -35.73 1.80 -18.06
N ILE A 497 -35.54 1.99 -16.75
CA ILE A 497 -35.66 3.30 -16.11
C ILE A 497 -34.65 4.31 -16.68
N CYS A 498 -33.52 3.83 -17.22
CA CYS A 498 -32.56 4.66 -17.92
C CYS A 498 -33.16 5.34 -19.16
N ILE A 499 -33.95 4.61 -19.97
CA ILE A 499 -34.68 5.19 -21.11
C ILE A 499 -35.71 6.20 -20.61
N ALA A 500 -36.51 5.83 -19.60
CA ALA A 500 -37.56 6.71 -19.07
C ALA A 500 -37.00 8.03 -18.52
N LEU A 501 -35.90 7.97 -17.77
CA LEU A 501 -35.17 9.14 -17.27
C LEU A 501 -34.64 10.00 -18.40
N TYR A 502 -34.01 9.38 -19.40
CA TYR A 502 -33.49 10.09 -20.56
C TYR A 502 -34.59 10.86 -21.30
N LEU A 503 -35.72 10.22 -21.59
CA LEU A 503 -36.85 10.87 -22.26
C LEU A 503 -37.40 12.04 -21.44
N LYS A 504 -37.55 11.86 -20.12
CA LYS A 504 -38.01 12.90 -19.19
C LYS A 504 -37.05 14.10 -19.14
N LEU A 505 -35.75 13.84 -18.99
CA LEU A 505 -34.70 14.87 -18.97
C LEU A 505 -34.63 15.62 -20.29
N ASN A 506 -34.75 14.90 -21.41
CA ASN A 506 -34.74 15.47 -22.73
C ASN A 506 -35.94 16.42 -22.95
N GLN A 507 -37.12 16.02 -22.49
CA GLN A 507 -38.32 16.86 -22.52
C GLN A 507 -38.14 18.16 -21.73
N LEU A 508 -37.50 18.10 -20.55
CA LEU A 508 -37.30 19.27 -19.68
C LEU A 508 -36.33 20.30 -20.26
N LYS A 509 -35.24 19.85 -20.89
CA LYS A 509 -34.17 20.75 -21.38
C LYS A 509 -34.29 21.09 -22.87
N GLN A 510 -35.28 20.53 -23.59
CA GLN A 510 -35.43 20.67 -25.06
C GLN A 510 -34.11 20.39 -25.81
N LEU A 511 -33.38 19.39 -25.35
CA LEU A 511 -32.07 19.06 -25.92
C LEU A 511 -32.23 18.46 -27.31
N ASP A 512 -31.33 18.82 -28.22
CA ASP A 512 -31.20 18.16 -29.52
C ASP A 512 -30.55 16.79 -29.30
N ILE A 513 -31.40 15.75 -29.21
CA ILE A 513 -31.07 14.36 -28.86
C ILE A 513 -29.84 13.83 -29.62
N VAL A 514 -29.69 14.23 -30.87
CA VAL A 514 -28.62 13.77 -31.78
C VAL A 514 -27.25 14.30 -31.36
N GLN A 515 -27.19 15.45 -30.69
CA GLN A 515 -25.93 16.10 -30.30
C GLN A 515 -25.45 15.69 -28.89
N LEU A 516 -26.29 15.04 -28.08
CA LEU A 516 -25.97 14.73 -26.68
C LEU A 516 -24.75 13.82 -26.50
N PRO A 517 -24.57 12.72 -27.26
CA PRO A 517 -23.36 11.92 -27.14
C PRO A 517 -22.10 12.68 -27.59
N GLN A 518 -22.24 13.61 -28.54
CA GLN A 518 -21.14 14.46 -28.98
C GLN A 518 -20.78 15.51 -27.92
N LEU A 519 -21.77 16.13 -27.27
CA LEU A 519 -21.57 17.03 -26.12
C LEU A 519 -20.95 16.29 -24.94
N GLN A 520 -21.38 15.05 -24.67
CA GLN A 520 -20.76 14.19 -23.66
C GLN A 520 -19.34 13.81 -24.03
N GLN A 521 -19.07 13.43 -25.28
CA GLN A 521 -17.71 13.19 -25.74
C GLN A 521 -16.86 14.44 -25.67
N GLN A 522 -17.37 15.63 -26.02
CA GLN A 522 -16.68 16.90 -25.86
C GLN A 522 -16.41 17.22 -24.40
N HIS A 523 -17.38 17.03 -23.49
CA HIS A 523 -17.17 17.18 -22.05
C HIS A 523 -16.22 16.14 -21.50
N GLN A 524 -16.25 14.90 -21.98
CA GLN A 524 -15.29 13.86 -21.63
C GLN A 524 -13.93 14.12 -22.26
N THR A 525 -13.83 14.82 -23.39
CA THR A 525 -12.58 15.24 -24.03
C THR A 525 -12.04 16.51 -23.38
N GLN A 526 -12.90 17.36 -22.81
CA GLN A 526 -12.56 18.50 -21.96
C GLN A 526 -12.20 18.05 -20.53
N GLN A 527 -12.86 17.01 -20.01
CA GLN A 527 -12.51 16.35 -18.76
C GLN A 527 -11.31 15.44 -18.94
N LYS A 528 -11.13 14.77 -20.09
CA LYS A 528 -9.91 14.05 -20.52
C LYS A 528 -8.81 15.04 -20.86
N SER A 529 -9.04 16.25 -21.37
CA SER A 529 -7.98 17.26 -21.45
C SER A 529 -7.65 17.86 -20.09
N LYS A 530 -8.59 17.80 -19.12
CA LYS A 530 -8.32 17.93 -17.67
C LYS A 530 -7.81 16.63 -16.99
N LYS A 531 -7.79 15.47 -17.67
CA LYS A 531 -7.37 14.14 -17.16
C LYS A 531 -6.22 13.49 -17.95
N ILE A 532 -5.72 14.12 -19.01
CA ILE A 532 -4.40 13.87 -19.58
C ILE A 532 -3.49 14.60 -18.61
N GLN A 533 -3.29 13.92 -17.49
CA GLN A 533 -2.30 14.29 -16.51
C GLN A 533 -0.96 14.22 -17.22
N GLN A 534 -0.47 15.37 -17.67
CA GLN A 534 0.93 15.51 -18.01
C GLN A 534 1.66 15.46 -16.67
N ILE A 535 2.00 14.24 -16.25
CA ILE A 535 2.85 14.04 -15.09
C ILE A 535 4.26 14.44 -15.55
N GLN A 536 4.78 15.51 -14.96
CA GLN A 536 6.18 15.86 -15.12
C GLN A 536 6.97 15.00 -14.15
N LYS A 537 7.78 14.08 -14.67
CA LYS A 537 8.64 13.19 -13.89
C LYS A 537 10.10 13.48 -14.24
N GLY A 538 10.80 14.12 -13.31
CA GLY A 538 12.26 14.21 -13.30
C GLY A 538 12.89 13.05 -12.53
N GLU A 539 14.19 13.16 -12.26
CA GLU A 539 14.93 12.18 -11.46
C GLU A 539 14.48 12.16 -9.99
N HIS A 540 14.32 13.35 -9.40
CA HIS A 540 13.93 13.51 -8.00
C HIS A 540 12.49 13.99 -7.82
N LEU A 541 11.96 14.82 -8.72
CA LEU A 541 10.66 15.46 -8.55
C LEU A 541 9.64 14.93 -9.55
N ARG A 542 8.47 14.52 -9.04
CA ARG A 542 7.30 14.11 -9.83
C ARG A 542 6.09 14.93 -9.42
N TYR A 543 5.35 15.46 -10.37
CA TYR A 543 4.10 16.17 -10.07
C TYR A 543 3.15 16.19 -11.26
N ASP A 544 1.86 16.34 -10.96
CA ASP A 544 0.84 16.66 -11.94
C ASP A 544 0.91 18.16 -12.28
N LEU A 545 0.85 18.55 -13.57
CA LEU A 545 0.93 19.96 -14.01
C LEU A 545 -0.04 20.91 -13.29
N GLN A 546 -1.13 20.44 -12.69
CA GLN A 546 -1.97 21.29 -11.84
C GLN A 546 -1.20 21.94 -10.67
N PHE A 547 -0.08 21.34 -10.26
CA PHE A 547 0.82 21.86 -9.23
C PHE A 547 1.97 22.71 -9.78
N GLN A 548 2.06 22.93 -11.11
CA GLN A 548 3.16 23.69 -11.73
C GLN A 548 3.36 25.06 -11.07
N LYS A 549 2.28 25.79 -10.77
CA LYS A 549 2.35 27.09 -10.09
C LYS A 549 3.01 27.02 -8.70
N ILE A 550 2.85 25.91 -7.98
CA ILE A 550 3.50 25.68 -6.68
C ILE A 550 4.97 25.33 -6.89
N ILE A 551 5.27 24.56 -7.94
CA ILE A 551 6.65 24.17 -8.27
C ILE A 551 7.46 25.39 -8.76
N ASP A 552 6.82 26.32 -9.47
CA ASP A 552 7.45 27.56 -9.94
C ASP A 552 7.69 28.55 -8.79
N ASP A 553 6.79 28.63 -7.81
CA ASP A 553 6.96 29.47 -6.61
C ASP A 553 7.75 28.74 -5.52
N LYS A 554 9.02 28.45 -5.84
CA LYS A 554 9.95 27.65 -5.02
C LYS A 554 9.96 28.09 -3.56
N GLN A 555 9.98 29.39 -3.29
CA GLN A 555 10.09 29.93 -1.93
C GLN A 555 8.83 29.77 -1.08
N LYS A 556 7.68 29.49 -1.69
CA LYS A 556 6.41 29.25 -0.97
C LYS A 556 6.05 27.77 -0.87
N MET A 557 6.89 26.87 -1.37
CA MET A 557 6.61 25.45 -1.25
C MET A 557 6.51 25.03 0.22
N LYS A 558 5.52 24.19 0.47
CA LYS A 558 5.32 23.51 1.75
C LYS A 558 5.62 22.04 1.57
N PHE A 559 6.21 21.41 2.58
CA PHE A 559 6.60 20.01 2.54
C PHE A 559 5.71 19.15 3.44
N LEU A 560 5.40 17.95 2.98
CA LEU A 560 4.86 16.86 3.80
C LEU A 560 5.91 15.75 3.85
N VAL A 561 6.59 15.66 4.99
CA VAL A 561 7.74 14.78 5.18
C VAL A 561 7.27 13.43 5.73
N ASP A 562 7.74 12.34 5.12
CA ASP A 562 7.50 10.97 5.57
C ASP A 562 7.88 10.77 7.06
N ALA A 563 7.15 9.92 7.78
CA ALA A 563 7.36 9.62 9.20
C ALA A 563 8.83 9.27 9.52
N MET A 564 9.49 8.54 8.61
CA MET A 564 10.87 8.08 8.78
C MET A 564 11.92 9.20 8.63
N LEU A 565 11.49 10.41 8.26
CA LEU A 565 12.31 11.57 7.97
C LEU A 565 12.06 12.75 8.93
N LYS A 566 11.53 12.48 10.14
CA LYS A 566 11.20 13.52 11.15
C LYS A 566 12.34 14.51 11.46
N LYS A 567 13.60 14.05 11.48
CA LYS A 567 14.77 14.93 11.67
C LYS A 567 14.94 15.93 10.52
N LEU A 568 14.64 15.52 9.28
CA LEU A 568 14.69 16.38 8.10
C LEU A 568 13.63 17.47 8.16
N ALA A 569 12.41 17.14 8.59
CA ALA A 569 11.36 18.15 8.83
C ALA A 569 11.81 19.23 9.83
N THR A 570 12.58 18.84 10.85
CA THR A 570 13.16 19.81 11.82
C THR A 570 14.17 20.75 11.17
N PHE A 571 14.99 20.26 10.25
CA PHE A 571 15.98 21.08 9.53
C PHE A 571 15.30 22.09 8.61
N LEU A 572 14.27 21.66 7.87
CA LEU A 572 13.46 22.55 7.03
C LEU A 572 12.77 23.64 7.86
N ARG A 573 12.16 23.28 9.00
CA ARG A 573 11.52 24.25 9.92
C ARG A 573 12.50 25.28 10.48
N ASN A 574 13.75 24.89 10.75
CA ASN A 574 14.79 25.82 11.21
C ASN A 574 15.17 26.87 10.15
N LEU A 575 14.89 26.64 8.86
CA LEU A 575 15.02 27.66 7.82
C LEU A 575 13.76 28.51 7.64
N GLY A 576 12.72 28.29 8.44
CA GLY A 576 11.42 28.93 8.26
C GLY A 576 10.55 28.28 7.19
N ILE A 577 10.95 27.13 6.65
CA ILE A 577 10.18 26.40 5.64
C ILE A 577 9.04 25.63 6.31
N ASP A 578 7.85 25.67 5.70
CA ASP A 578 6.70 24.93 6.17
C ASP A 578 6.86 23.43 5.89
N ALA A 579 7.24 22.65 6.90
CA ALA A 579 7.44 21.21 6.76
C ALA A 579 6.63 20.45 7.79
N GLU A 580 5.47 19.94 7.39
CA GLU A 580 4.68 19.03 8.23
C GLU A 580 5.22 17.61 8.09
N TYR A 581 5.03 16.75 9.10
CA TYR A 581 5.35 15.33 8.97
C TYR A 581 4.12 14.49 9.35
N ASN A 582 3.88 13.42 8.61
CA ASN A 582 2.73 12.54 8.85
C ASN A 582 3.18 11.35 9.73
N GLU A 583 2.46 11.08 10.83
CA GLU A 583 2.75 9.96 11.74
C GLU A 583 2.16 8.61 11.28
N LYS A 584 1.28 8.64 10.27
CA LYS A 584 0.61 7.47 9.71
C LYS A 584 1.37 6.98 8.46
N ASN A 585 1.84 5.73 8.49
CA ASN A 585 2.50 5.08 7.36
C ASN A 585 1.50 4.53 6.32
N ASP A 586 0.58 5.37 5.84
CA ASP A 586 -0.37 5.00 4.79
C ASP A 586 -0.28 5.95 3.58
N HIS A 587 0.04 5.38 2.41
CA HIS A 587 0.21 6.12 1.16
C HIS A 587 -1.02 6.94 0.77
N GLN A 588 -2.23 6.43 1.05
CA GLN A 588 -3.46 7.13 0.69
C GLN A 588 -3.67 8.36 1.57
N THR A 589 -3.44 8.26 2.88
CA THR A 589 -3.56 9.41 3.79
C THR A 589 -2.51 10.50 3.52
N ILE A 590 -1.26 10.12 3.21
CA ILE A 590 -0.18 11.07 2.87
C ILE A 590 -0.53 11.83 1.59
N GLU A 591 -1.00 11.12 0.56
CA GLU A 591 -1.41 11.73 -0.70
C GLU A 591 -2.60 12.69 -0.51
N GLN A 592 -3.64 12.27 0.21
CA GLN A 592 -4.81 13.10 0.48
C GLN A 592 -4.44 14.38 1.23
N GLN A 593 -3.59 14.28 2.25
CA GLN A 593 -3.12 15.43 3.00
C GLN A 593 -2.28 16.38 2.13
N ALA A 594 -1.36 15.83 1.33
CA ALA A 594 -0.52 16.64 0.44
C ALA A 594 -1.35 17.43 -0.58
N ILE A 595 -2.40 16.83 -1.14
CA ILE A 595 -3.32 17.51 -2.07
C ILE A 595 -4.11 18.60 -1.34
N ALA A 596 -4.74 18.26 -0.21
CA ALA A 596 -5.60 19.19 0.53
C ALA A 596 -4.84 20.42 1.05
N GLU A 597 -3.60 20.22 1.51
CA GLU A 597 -2.76 21.28 2.06
C GLU A 597 -1.79 21.90 1.04
N GLN A 598 -1.83 21.43 -0.22
CA GLN A 598 -0.95 21.87 -1.30
C GLN A 598 0.55 21.74 -0.96
N ARG A 599 0.94 20.56 -0.45
CA ARG A 599 2.31 20.24 -0.03
C ARG A 599 3.03 19.32 -1.03
N VAL A 600 4.33 19.49 -1.17
CA VAL A 600 5.24 18.56 -1.83
C VAL A 600 5.62 17.45 -0.85
N ILE A 601 5.34 16.20 -1.20
CA ILE A 601 5.73 15.04 -0.39
C ILE A 601 7.25 14.86 -0.47
N ILE A 602 7.91 14.65 0.66
CA ILE A 602 9.32 14.24 0.71
C ILE A 602 9.38 12.79 1.23
N THR A 603 9.86 11.86 0.40
CA THR A 603 9.93 10.44 0.76
C THR A 603 11.19 9.76 0.22
N ARG A 604 11.52 8.59 0.79
CA ARG A 604 12.48 7.62 0.23
C ARG A 604 11.76 6.39 -0.36
N ASP A 605 10.44 6.32 -0.20
CA ASP A 605 9.67 5.19 -0.68
C ASP A 605 9.47 5.29 -2.20
N LYS A 606 10.31 4.56 -2.93
CA LYS A 606 10.20 4.42 -4.39
C LYS A 606 8.82 3.93 -4.82
N LYS A 607 8.14 3.10 -4.03
CA LYS A 607 6.79 2.60 -4.38
C LYS A 607 5.76 3.73 -4.34
N LEU A 608 5.86 4.63 -3.36
CA LEU A 608 5.00 5.81 -3.30
C LEU A 608 5.28 6.72 -4.49
N TYR A 609 6.56 7.03 -4.76
CA TYR A 609 6.97 7.90 -5.87
C TYR A 609 6.59 7.35 -7.25
N GLU A 610 6.70 6.03 -7.45
CA GLU A 610 6.40 5.36 -8.71
C GLU A 610 4.92 5.01 -8.89
N LYS A 611 4.11 5.09 -7.83
CA LYS A 611 2.67 4.82 -7.85
C LYS A 611 2.00 5.51 -9.05
N PRO A 612 1.43 4.76 -10.02
CA PRO A 612 0.90 5.33 -11.26
C PRO A 612 -0.18 6.39 -11.01
N GLN A 613 -1.01 6.20 -9.98
CA GLN A 613 -2.10 7.09 -9.63
C GLN A 613 -1.73 8.22 -8.65
N LEU A 614 -0.45 8.40 -8.30
CA LEU A 614 -0.03 9.49 -7.40
C LEU A 614 -0.27 10.85 -8.08
N LYS A 615 -1.14 11.66 -7.47
CA LYS A 615 -1.50 13.00 -7.96
C LYS A 615 -0.72 14.12 -7.28
N ALA A 616 -0.39 13.96 -6.01
CA ALA A 616 0.35 14.96 -5.23
C ALA A 616 1.77 15.17 -5.78
N PRO A 617 2.34 16.38 -5.69
CA PRO A 617 3.74 16.60 -5.99
C PRO A 617 4.60 15.83 -4.98
N CYS A 618 5.64 15.15 -5.45
CA CYS A 618 6.44 14.21 -4.67
C CYS A 618 7.91 14.28 -5.07
N PHE A 619 8.77 14.42 -4.07
CA PHE A 619 10.22 14.45 -4.18
C PHE A 619 10.81 13.18 -3.57
N LEU A 620 11.56 12.43 -4.37
CA LEU A 620 12.26 11.22 -3.97
C LEU A 620 13.70 11.56 -3.60
N LEU A 621 14.04 11.33 -2.33
CA LEU A 621 15.40 11.43 -1.81
C LEU A 621 16.26 10.25 -2.28
N SER A 622 17.55 10.51 -2.50
CA SER A 622 18.52 9.46 -2.79
C SER A 622 18.72 8.48 -1.62
N ASP A 623 19.04 7.23 -1.97
CA ASP A 623 19.35 6.20 -0.99
C ASP A 623 20.68 6.49 -0.26
N ASN A 624 20.82 5.98 0.97
CA ASN A 624 22.05 6.03 1.79
C ASN A 624 22.58 7.43 2.19
N LEU A 625 21.78 8.50 2.08
CA LEU A 625 22.14 9.82 2.58
C LEU A 625 21.83 10.01 4.07
N ASN A 626 22.71 10.72 4.79
CA ASN A 626 22.43 11.19 6.15
C ASN A 626 21.50 12.43 6.13
N THR A 627 20.98 12.89 7.28
CA THR A 627 20.02 14.01 7.33
C THR A 627 20.56 15.33 6.77
N GLU A 628 21.85 15.63 6.95
CA GLU A 628 22.47 16.83 6.39
C GLU A 628 22.53 16.74 4.86
N GLN A 629 22.93 15.59 4.33
CA GLN A 629 23.00 15.36 2.89
C GLN A 629 21.61 15.34 2.24
N GLN A 630 20.60 14.74 2.89
CA GLN A 630 19.19 14.77 2.43
C GLN A 630 18.66 16.21 2.35
N PHE A 631 19.04 17.03 3.32
CA PHE A 631 18.66 18.43 3.37
C PHE A 631 19.34 19.24 2.25
N GLU A 632 20.64 19.05 2.04
CA GLU A 632 21.39 19.68 0.95
C GLU A 632 20.85 19.27 -0.43
N GLU A 633 20.47 18.00 -0.61
CA GLU A 633 19.84 17.49 -1.83
C GLU A 633 18.54 18.25 -2.15
N ILE A 634 17.63 18.41 -1.17
CA ILE A 634 16.37 19.15 -1.38
C ILE A 634 16.64 20.59 -1.80
N LEU A 635 17.55 21.29 -1.10
CA LEU A 635 17.85 22.69 -1.38
C LEU A 635 18.45 22.87 -2.78
N LYS A 636 19.36 21.97 -3.16
CA LYS A 636 20.04 22.01 -4.46
C LYS A 636 19.09 21.68 -5.60
N GLU A 637 18.40 20.54 -5.54
CA GLU A 637 17.56 20.03 -6.64
C GLU A 637 16.30 20.87 -6.83
N LEU A 638 15.72 21.43 -5.76
CA LEU A 638 14.61 22.37 -5.88
C LEU A 638 15.08 23.81 -6.16
N GLN A 639 16.39 24.09 -6.03
CA GLN A 639 17.00 25.43 -6.09
C GLN A 639 16.34 26.41 -5.09
N PHE A 640 16.16 25.94 -3.86
CA PHE A 640 15.57 26.72 -2.77
C PHE A 640 16.57 27.78 -2.28
N GLN A 641 16.10 29.00 -2.01
CA GLN A 641 16.97 30.07 -1.51
C GLN A 641 16.76 30.23 -0.02
N ILE A 642 17.83 30.44 0.72
CA ILE A 642 17.77 30.65 2.15
C ILE A 642 17.90 32.14 2.44
N TYR A 643 16.94 32.67 3.20
CA TYR A 643 16.99 34.04 3.69
C TYR A 643 17.35 34.02 5.17
N GLU A 644 18.41 34.73 5.56
CA GLU A 644 18.87 34.78 6.96
C GLU A 644 17.77 35.22 7.92
N ASN A 645 16.90 36.15 7.50
CA ASN A 645 15.78 36.65 8.30
C ASN A 645 14.63 35.63 8.51
N LYS A 646 14.66 34.48 7.82
CA LYS A 646 13.70 33.38 8.02
C LYS A 646 14.25 32.26 8.91
N ILE A 647 15.54 32.27 9.22
CA ILE A 647 16.16 31.28 10.10
C ILE A 647 15.52 31.35 11.48
N LEU A 648 15.10 30.19 12.01
CA LEU A 648 14.40 30.01 13.28
C LEU A 648 13.06 30.78 13.41
N SER A 649 12.48 31.24 12.30
CA SER A 649 11.18 31.94 12.32
C SER A 649 9.97 31.03 12.56
N ARG A 650 10.16 29.71 12.53
CA ARG A 650 9.09 28.72 12.65
C ARG A 650 9.37 27.74 13.79
N CYS A 651 8.30 27.33 14.48
CA CYS A 651 8.37 26.41 15.60
C CYS A 651 8.79 25.01 15.12
N VAL A 652 9.97 24.55 15.55
CA VAL A 652 10.47 23.21 15.21
C VAL A 652 9.57 22.08 15.70
N LYS A 653 8.82 22.29 16.79
CA LYS A 653 7.91 21.30 17.39
C LYS A 653 6.61 21.14 16.60
N CYS A 654 5.87 22.23 16.41
CA CYS A 654 4.50 22.18 15.86
C CYS A 654 4.34 22.84 14.49
N ASN A 655 5.45 23.26 13.86
CA ASN A 655 5.48 23.87 12.54
C ASN A 655 4.83 25.27 12.45
N PHE A 656 4.34 25.87 13.54
CA PHE A 656 3.70 27.20 13.48
C PHE A 656 4.72 28.32 13.21
N ASP A 657 4.39 29.28 12.36
CA ASP A 657 5.25 30.39 11.88
C ASP A 657 5.26 31.63 12.77
N HIS A 658 4.50 31.62 13.87
CA HIS A 658 4.55 32.70 14.85
C HIS A 658 5.28 32.23 16.11
N VAL A 659 6.57 32.56 16.14
CA VAL A 659 7.47 32.42 17.29
C VAL A 659 7.86 33.82 17.73
N ILE A 660 7.25 34.30 18.80
CA ILE A 660 7.39 35.67 19.28
C ILE A 660 8.37 35.75 20.43
N GLN A 661 9.07 36.88 20.56
CA GLN A 661 9.90 37.15 21.73
C GLN A 661 9.01 37.39 22.96
N ILE A 662 9.37 36.79 24.10
CA ILE A 662 8.63 36.92 25.36
C ILE A 662 9.56 37.37 26.50
N SER A 663 8.97 37.91 27.57
CA SER A 663 9.73 38.29 28.75
C SER A 663 10.24 37.05 29.52
N PRO A 664 11.38 37.15 30.23
CA PRO A 664 11.85 36.08 31.13
C PRO A 664 10.79 35.65 32.15
N LYS A 665 10.01 36.61 32.68
CA LYS A 665 8.92 36.33 33.64
C LYS A 665 7.84 35.44 33.04
N THR A 666 7.49 35.66 31.77
CA THR A 666 6.53 34.83 31.03
C THR A 666 7.11 33.45 30.73
N ALA A 667 8.38 33.39 30.32
CA ALA A 667 9.06 32.12 29.99
C ALA A 667 9.12 31.17 31.20
N GLN A 668 9.30 31.72 32.40
CA GLN A 668 9.38 30.96 33.65
C GLN A 668 8.10 30.21 34.00
N GLN A 669 6.94 30.65 33.49
CA GLN A 669 5.64 30.00 33.74
C GLN A 669 5.47 28.68 32.97
N TYR A 670 6.26 28.47 31.92
CA TYR A 670 6.13 27.33 30.99
C TYR A 670 7.33 26.37 31.06
N LEU A 671 8.32 26.65 31.89
CA LEU A 671 9.56 25.87 31.99
C LEU A 671 9.76 25.36 33.42
N ASP A 672 9.68 24.04 33.61
CA ASP A 672 10.03 23.34 34.86
C ASP A 672 11.56 23.24 34.99
N PHE A 673 12.24 24.36 35.28
CA PHE A 673 13.69 24.35 35.51
C PHE A 673 14.02 23.79 36.89
N LYS A 674 14.31 22.49 36.96
CA LYS A 674 14.81 21.85 38.20
C LYS A 674 16.28 22.15 38.55
N ASN A 675 17.01 22.94 37.75
CA ASN A 675 18.36 23.42 38.05
C ASN A 675 18.49 24.91 37.68
N ASN A 676 18.66 25.77 38.69
CA ASN A 676 18.35 27.20 38.64
C ASN A 676 19.53 28.13 38.28
N ASP A 677 20.70 27.61 37.89
CA ASP A 677 21.91 28.45 37.75
C ASP A 677 22.06 29.13 36.37
N SER A 678 21.35 28.65 35.34
CA SER A 678 21.52 29.15 33.96
C SER A 678 20.39 30.07 33.48
N PHE A 679 19.26 30.15 34.17
CA PHE A 679 18.11 30.96 33.75
C PHE A 679 18.40 32.46 33.81
N GLY A 680 19.13 32.90 34.85
CA GLY A 680 19.48 34.31 35.04
C GLY A 680 20.47 34.88 34.02
N GLN A 681 21.13 34.04 33.23
CA GLN A 681 22.10 34.46 32.19
C GLN A 681 21.47 34.63 30.80
N ILE A 682 20.23 34.16 30.60
CA ILE A 682 19.54 34.19 29.32
C ILE A 682 18.69 35.47 29.26
N GLN A 683 19.00 36.35 28.32
CA GLN A 683 18.31 37.63 28.17
C GLN A 683 17.11 37.57 27.21
N VAL A 684 17.07 36.58 26.31
CA VAL A 684 16.06 36.50 25.25
C VAL A 684 15.42 35.12 25.22
N PHE A 685 14.09 35.13 25.26
CA PHE A 685 13.23 33.95 25.13
C PHE A 685 12.25 34.16 24.00
N TRP A 686 11.92 33.07 23.31
CA TRP A 686 10.86 33.04 22.31
C TRP A 686 9.84 31.99 22.64
N GLN A 687 8.59 32.22 22.27
CA GLN A 687 7.50 31.26 22.45
C GLN A 687 6.69 31.10 21.18
N CYS A 688 6.37 29.86 20.88
CA CYS A 688 5.39 29.55 19.84
C CYS A 688 3.98 29.81 20.36
N GLU A 689 3.20 30.65 19.66
CA GLU A 689 1.83 30.99 20.10
C GLU A 689 0.84 29.82 19.97
N LYS A 690 1.15 28.79 19.17
CA LYS A 690 0.27 27.61 18.98
C LYS A 690 0.47 26.52 20.03
N CYS A 691 1.72 26.11 20.28
CA CYS A 691 2.03 24.98 21.17
C CYS A 691 2.67 25.38 22.49
N LEU A 692 2.84 26.69 22.72
CA LEU A 692 3.42 27.31 23.90
C LEU A 692 4.87 26.88 24.21
N GLN A 693 5.52 26.17 23.27
CA GLN A 693 6.91 25.77 23.40
C GLN A 693 7.80 27.00 23.49
N VAL A 694 8.60 27.06 24.56
CA VAL A 694 9.58 28.12 24.79
C VAL A 694 10.94 27.68 24.26
N TYR A 695 11.64 28.63 23.64
CA TYR A 695 12.99 28.53 23.08
C TYR A 695 13.88 29.63 23.67
N TRP A 696 15.19 29.39 23.73
CA TRP A 696 16.17 30.33 24.26
C TRP A 696 17.55 30.11 23.62
N GLU A 697 18.47 31.06 23.81
CA GLU A 697 19.83 31.03 23.25
C GLU A 697 20.80 30.06 23.94
N GLY A 698 20.43 28.78 24.02
CA GLY A 698 21.30 27.71 24.49
C GLY A 698 22.29 27.19 23.43
N ASN A 699 23.07 26.17 23.77
CA ASN A 699 24.00 25.52 22.84
C ASN A 699 23.31 24.99 21.57
N GLN A 700 22.07 24.49 21.68
CA GLN A 700 21.30 24.01 20.53
C GLN A 700 20.92 25.16 19.58
N PHE A 701 20.54 26.33 20.11
CA PHE A 701 20.28 27.53 19.31
C PHE A 701 21.53 27.99 18.57
N LYS A 702 22.66 28.12 19.28
CA LYS A 702 23.94 28.54 18.69
C LYS A 702 24.39 27.59 17.58
N ASN A 703 24.27 26.28 17.79
CA ASN A 703 24.60 25.27 16.79
C ASN A 703 23.67 25.34 15.56
N SER A 704 22.36 25.55 15.76
CA SER A 704 21.41 25.70 14.67
C SER A 704 21.66 26.97 13.86
N ILE A 705 21.83 28.13 14.52
CA ILE A 705 22.19 29.39 13.86
C ILE A 705 23.48 29.22 13.05
N GLN A 706 24.57 28.75 13.68
CA GLN A 706 25.84 28.57 12.98
C GLN A 706 25.73 27.63 11.78
N ARG A 707 24.99 26.51 11.93
CA ARG A 707 24.75 25.57 10.84
C ARG A 707 24.02 26.23 9.68
N PHE A 708 22.86 26.84 9.94
CA PHE A 708 21.96 27.28 8.87
C PHE A 708 22.37 28.63 8.27
N THR A 709 23.02 29.53 9.03
CA THR A 709 23.65 30.73 8.49
C THR A 709 24.80 30.39 7.55
N LYS A 710 25.57 29.32 7.83
CA LYS A 710 26.61 28.86 6.91
C LYS A 710 26.01 28.37 5.58
N VAL A 711 24.88 27.67 5.63
CA VAL A 711 24.20 27.22 4.39
C VAL A 711 23.68 28.43 3.59
N ALA A 712 23.15 29.47 4.25
CA ALA A 712 22.73 30.71 3.59
C ALA A 712 23.90 31.42 2.89
N LYS A 713 25.04 31.60 3.60
CA LYS A 713 26.23 32.28 3.05
C LYS A 713 26.87 31.54 1.89
N ASN A 714 26.95 30.21 1.97
CA ASN A 714 27.49 29.40 0.88
C ASN A 714 26.66 29.53 -0.42
N GLN A 715 25.36 29.83 -0.35
CA GLN A 715 24.53 30.07 -1.54
C GLN A 715 24.75 31.43 -2.20
N ASP A 716 25.21 32.44 -1.45
CA ASP A 716 25.54 33.76 -1.98
C ASP A 716 26.94 33.76 -2.62
N ASP A 717 27.87 32.96 -2.10
CA ASP A 717 29.23 32.79 -2.67
C ASP A 717 29.23 32.00 -3.99
N ASP A 718 28.35 31.00 -4.17
CA ASP A 718 28.20 30.23 -5.43
C ASP A 718 27.56 31.03 -6.60
N LYS A 719 27.10 32.27 -6.34
CA LYS A 719 26.52 33.18 -7.35
C LYS A 719 27.50 34.23 -7.89
N GLN A 720 28.67 34.40 -7.25
CA GLN A 720 29.78 35.22 -7.75
C GLN A 720 30.71 34.37 -8.61
#